data_AF-A0A948TEH2-F1
#
_entry.id   AF-A0A948TEH2-F1
#
_cell.length_a   1.000
_cell.length_b   1.000
_cell.length_c   1.000
_cell.angle_alpha   90.00
_cell.angle_beta   90.00
_cell.angle_gamma   90.00
#
_symmetry.space_group_name_H-M   'P 1'
#
loop_
_entity.id
_entity.type
_entity.pdbx_description
1 polymer ?
#
loop_
_entity_poly.entity_id
_entity_poly.type
_entity_poly.pdbx_seq_one_letter_code
_entity_poly.pdbx_strand_id
1 'polypeptide(L)'
;MEKLPLAGKDAEVLKALPKIPLGVSHWDMLTDGNFLIVDKTAKIADLVACPLVFFARPRRMGKSTLCSMLEELFTHGTSRFAGTKIYDLWPEDKDRTYPVIRLSFNEIAGEDLSKFEQSLKSALINTFSDAGFPEVESFDRNEVLTGFLGRFTKIAKKHKLVFLIDEWDSPLYNNLDKEDAFKVAKGVLRDFYSWLCGVPNLRFVLVTGIMRYRENSLLSGQQDIQDLSMDPDFADLLGYTQDDIEHAFAKYIPLACERLHLTKDELFERLRVHYDGFCFDENASVKVYCPYAINKFFSLVKSPTDVPYFGSFWMESADARLALISYLREHTLEAAELEQICQQRFTLSYQEITEANCFGKVKFKQLLVHAGYFSILSIAGNELDSDDEPEPPEKRKFTCGITNKDVEDVFVPVLTKYLLGFDEQKISELDKANARAQHFLLKGDMEQTCMQLNLGLCKIGYSILHDAKEVLYAFFLDQALRSKKIETDREDENNLGRSDFVAKTKDHIYVFELKRLSKATSTKDDQHSMLDVAEQQMISRGYGSNHMGKGKPVTGVALVICDKYRQICAWRTIAPAASGGLKRTEGFIEPLNIGTQQQVQPRGSVQSLQQLWGQGQQIPQGAQVPQVSLLQSVAQAQQLLQLQQALQLLQGAQILPVQQESQAAQVQQLLQLLQALQLLQGTQIVPMQQANQGALVQQTTQGAPVQQATQGAHAQQATQGAPVQQEPQAVQAQQLTQLLQGLQLLQQGAQIVPVQQVPQGAQVQPKAESTVPPQDPQNNHQ
;
A
#
# COMPACT_ATOMS: atom_id res chain seq x y z
N MET A 1 10.36 26.95 1.58
CA MET A 1 9.10 27.51 1.06
C MET A 1 8.36 28.09 2.25
N GLU A 2 8.38 29.41 2.38
CA GLU A 2 7.59 30.09 3.40
C GLU A 2 6.11 30.05 3.01
N LYS A 3 5.22 29.86 3.98
CA LYS A 3 3.79 30.01 3.77
C LYS A 3 3.50 31.52 3.67
N LEU A 4 3.41 32.04 2.45
CA LEU A 4 2.78 33.34 2.20
C LEU A 4 1.26 33.14 2.22
N PRO A 5 0.52 33.71 3.18
CA PRO A 5 -0.93 33.75 3.12
C PRO A 5 -1.35 34.60 1.93
N LEU A 6 -2.39 34.17 1.20
CA LEU A 6 -2.96 34.94 0.10
C LEU A 6 -3.46 36.32 0.60
N ALA A 7 -3.30 37.35 -0.23
CA ALA A 7 -3.62 38.72 0.14
C ALA A 7 -5.15 38.96 0.10
N GLY A 8 -5.60 40.05 0.73
CA GLY A 8 -7.05 40.27 0.96
C GLY A 8 -7.96 40.24 -0.28
N LYS A 9 -7.45 40.55 -1.48
CA LYS A 9 -8.20 40.44 -2.74
C LYS A 9 -8.49 39.00 -3.16
N ASP A 10 -7.54 38.10 -2.91
CA ASP A 10 -7.62 36.71 -3.35
C ASP A 10 -8.66 35.93 -2.52
N ALA A 11 -8.85 36.33 -1.25
CA ALA A 11 -9.84 35.75 -0.36
C ALA A 11 -11.29 35.97 -0.82
N GLU A 12 -11.59 37.09 -1.50
CA GLU A 12 -12.90 37.34 -2.09
C GLU A 12 -13.11 36.55 -3.39
N VAL A 13 -12.07 36.48 -4.24
CA VAL A 13 -12.07 35.65 -5.46
C VAL A 13 -12.30 34.17 -5.09
N LEU A 14 -11.60 33.65 -4.08
CA LEU A 14 -11.77 32.27 -3.60
C LEU A 14 -13.19 31.94 -3.11
N LYS A 15 -13.88 32.91 -2.49
CA LYS A 15 -15.27 32.78 -2.04
C LYS A 15 -16.26 32.78 -3.22
N ALA A 16 -15.97 33.53 -4.29
CA ALA A 16 -16.82 33.60 -5.48
C ALA A 16 -16.73 32.35 -6.39
N LEU A 17 -15.67 31.55 -6.26
CA LEU A 17 -15.54 30.27 -6.98
C LEU A 17 -16.49 29.20 -6.40
N PRO A 18 -17.11 28.34 -7.24
CA PRO A 18 -17.92 27.20 -6.76
C PRO A 18 -17.15 26.28 -5.81
N LYS A 19 -17.84 25.44 -5.02
CA LYS A 19 -17.19 24.45 -4.15
C LYS A 19 -16.67 23.28 -4.98
N ILE A 20 -15.52 22.71 -4.61
CA ILE A 20 -15.04 21.49 -5.28
C ILE A 20 -15.68 20.26 -4.61
N PRO A 21 -16.34 19.35 -5.35
CA PRO A 21 -17.03 18.21 -4.74
C PRO A 21 -16.03 17.10 -4.35
N LEU A 22 -15.63 17.12 -3.08
CA LEU A 22 -14.85 16.06 -2.44
C LEU A 22 -15.73 15.26 -1.49
N GLY A 23 -15.91 13.97 -1.77
CA GLY A 23 -16.75 13.08 -0.97
C GLY A 23 -18.26 13.33 -1.07
N VAL A 24 -18.70 14.29 -1.88
CA VAL A 24 -20.12 14.55 -2.15
C VAL A 24 -20.51 13.88 -3.47
N SER A 25 -21.36 12.85 -3.38
CA SER A 25 -21.86 12.08 -4.53
C SER A 25 -23.35 12.28 -4.80
N HIS A 26 -24.11 12.82 -3.84
CA HIS A 26 -25.56 13.04 -3.96
C HIS A 26 -25.87 14.26 -4.84
N TRP A 27 -26.72 14.08 -5.84
CA TRP A 27 -26.97 15.09 -6.89
C TRP A 27 -27.73 16.33 -6.40
N ASP A 28 -28.69 16.14 -5.49
CA ASP A 28 -29.36 17.23 -4.76
C ASP A 28 -28.36 18.11 -4.02
N MET A 29 -27.42 17.52 -3.27
CA MET A 29 -26.38 18.25 -2.55
C MET A 29 -25.40 18.98 -3.49
N LEU A 30 -25.10 18.40 -4.65
CA LEU A 30 -24.24 19.03 -5.67
C LEU A 30 -24.91 20.27 -6.27
N THR A 31 -26.19 20.15 -6.64
CA THR A 31 -26.99 21.23 -7.26
C THR A 31 -27.31 22.34 -6.26
N ASP A 32 -27.83 22.01 -5.07
CA ASP A 32 -28.18 22.98 -4.03
C ASP A 32 -26.95 23.62 -3.36
N GLY A 33 -25.81 22.91 -3.36
CA GLY A 33 -24.61 23.29 -2.62
C GLY A 33 -23.71 24.33 -3.30
N ASN A 34 -24.01 24.77 -4.54
CA ASN A 34 -23.11 25.54 -5.42
C ASN A 34 -21.74 24.84 -5.59
N PHE A 35 -21.78 23.55 -5.95
CA PHE A 35 -20.58 22.81 -6.32
C PHE A 35 -20.23 23.01 -7.81
N LEU A 36 -18.96 22.82 -8.14
CA LEU A 36 -18.49 22.69 -9.52
C LEU A 36 -19.00 21.36 -10.07
N ILE A 37 -19.79 21.43 -11.14
CA ILE A 37 -20.35 20.27 -11.84
C ILE A 37 -19.66 20.16 -13.20
N VAL A 38 -19.21 18.95 -13.54
CA VAL A 38 -18.74 18.59 -14.88
C VAL A 38 -19.90 17.88 -15.59
N ASP A 39 -20.44 18.48 -16.64
CA ASP A 39 -21.63 17.95 -17.32
C ASP A 39 -21.29 16.82 -18.32
N LYS A 40 -21.30 15.60 -17.78
CA LYS A 40 -21.21 14.32 -18.52
C LYS A 40 -22.59 13.74 -18.88
N THR A 41 -23.69 14.47 -18.65
CA THR A 41 -25.04 13.89 -18.63
C THR A 41 -25.60 13.49 -20.00
N ALA A 42 -25.01 13.93 -21.11
CA ALA A 42 -25.51 13.63 -22.46
C ALA A 42 -25.71 12.12 -22.71
N LYS A 43 -24.74 11.31 -22.31
CA LYS A 43 -24.72 9.85 -22.51
C LYS A 43 -25.70 9.10 -21.60
N ILE A 44 -26.36 9.78 -20.66
CA ILE A 44 -27.41 9.19 -19.82
C ILE A 44 -28.63 8.81 -20.66
N ALA A 45 -28.95 9.58 -21.72
CA ALA A 45 -30.09 9.28 -22.59
C ALA A 45 -29.95 7.91 -23.27
N ASP A 46 -28.77 7.65 -23.84
CA ASP A 46 -28.44 6.36 -24.47
C ASP A 46 -28.35 5.23 -23.41
N LEU A 47 -27.75 5.53 -22.24
CA LEU A 47 -27.65 4.58 -21.13
C LEU A 47 -29.02 4.06 -20.69
N VAL A 48 -30.03 4.94 -20.53
CA VAL A 48 -31.37 4.55 -20.05
C VAL A 48 -32.30 3.99 -21.14
N ALA A 49 -31.85 3.98 -22.40
CA ALA A 49 -32.52 3.26 -23.48
C ALA A 49 -32.33 1.74 -23.34
N CYS A 50 -31.17 1.31 -22.81
CA CYS A 50 -30.89 -0.08 -22.49
C CYS A 50 -31.57 -0.46 -21.15
N PRO A 51 -32.40 -1.52 -21.09
CA PRO A 51 -33.21 -1.79 -19.90
C PRO A 51 -32.42 -2.35 -18.71
N LEU A 52 -31.24 -2.91 -18.95
CA LEU A 52 -30.50 -3.71 -17.99
C LEU A 52 -29.00 -3.64 -18.33
N VAL A 53 -28.27 -2.82 -17.57
CA VAL A 53 -26.91 -2.35 -17.86
C VAL A 53 -25.95 -2.68 -16.72
N PHE A 54 -24.74 -3.10 -17.08
CA PHE A 54 -23.60 -3.25 -16.18
C PHE A 54 -22.46 -2.31 -16.57
N PHE A 55 -21.84 -1.68 -15.56
CA PHE A 55 -20.76 -0.72 -15.78
C PHE A 55 -19.65 -0.83 -14.71
N ALA A 56 -18.55 -1.49 -15.06
CA ALA A 56 -17.35 -1.59 -14.23
C ALA A 56 -16.37 -0.44 -14.49
N ARG A 57 -15.94 0.21 -13.40
CA ARG A 57 -14.85 1.18 -13.37
C ARG A 57 -14.11 1.10 -12.02
N PRO A 58 -12.82 1.47 -11.96
CA PRO A 58 -12.08 1.64 -10.71
C PRO A 58 -12.82 2.48 -9.65
N ARG A 59 -12.36 2.42 -8.40
CA ARG A 59 -12.89 3.30 -7.34
C ARG A 59 -12.69 4.77 -7.73
N ARG A 60 -13.57 5.64 -7.20
CA ARG A 60 -13.51 7.10 -7.33
C ARG A 60 -13.70 7.67 -8.75
N MET A 61 -14.14 6.86 -9.71
CA MET A 61 -14.48 7.29 -11.09
C MET A 61 -15.84 7.99 -11.25
N GLY A 62 -16.65 8.11 -10.18
CA GLY A 62 -17.95 8.79 -10.21
C GLY A 62 -19.20 7.87 -10.29
N LYS A 63 -19.03 6.54 -10.15
CA LYS A 63 -20.13 5.55 -10.20
C LYS A 63 -21.32 5.93 -9.32
N SER A 64 -21.10 6.21 -8.04
CA SER A 64 -22.14 6.58 -7.08
C SER A 64 -22.84 7.92 -7.40
N THR A 65 -22.15 8.84 -8.08
CA THR A 65 -22.75 10.09 -8.57
C THR A 65 -23.65 9.83 -9.77
N LEU A 66 -23.26 8.93 -10.68
CA LEU A 66 -24.14 8.47 -11.76
C LEU A 66 -25.40 7.80 -11.20
N CYS A 67 -25.27 6.92 -10.20
CA CYS A 67 -26.43 6.33 -9.51
C CYS A 67 -27.31 7.41 -8.88
N SER A 68 -26.75 8.43 -8.23
CA SER A 68 -27.56 9.52 -7.66
C SER A 68 -28.24 10.42 -8.70
N MET A 69 -27.61 10.65 -9.86
CA MET A 69 -28.24 11.39 -10.96
C MET A 69 -29.41 10.61 -11.56
N LEU A 70 -29.26 9.30 -11.75
CA LEU A 70 -30.32 8.42 -12.24
C LEU A 70 -31.47 8.30 -11.24
N GLU A 71 -31.17 8.21 -9.95
CA GLU A 71 -32.17 8.24 -8.88
C GLU A 71 -33.01 9.52 -8.93
N GLU A 72 -32.38 10.69 -9.05
CA GLU A 72 -33.11 11.95 -9.17
C GLU A 72 -33.96 12.00 -10.46
N LEU A 73 -33.39 11.63 -11.61
CA LEU A 73 -34.11 11.61 -12.90
C LEU A 73 -35.35 10.72 -12.87
N PHE A 74 -35.24 9.51 -12.29
CA PHE A 74 -36.36 8.59 -12.23
C PHE A 74 -37.34 8.90 -11.08
N THR A 75 -36.92 9.51 -9.98
CA THR A 75 -37.82 9.81 -8.84
C THR A 75 -38.52 11.16 -8.97
N HIS A 76 -37.82 12.17 -9.49
CA HIS A 76 -38.25 13.59 -9.50
C HIS A 76 -38.26 14.23 -10.90
N GLY A 77 -37.96 13.46 -11.95
CA GLY A 77 -37.91 13.95 -13.32
C GLY A 77 -36.71 14.86 -13.60
N THR A 78 -36.83 15.69 -14.64
CA THR A 78 -35.72 16.53 -15.13
C THR A 78 -35.57 17.87 -14.40
N SER A 79 -36.38 18.14 -13.37
CA SER A 79 -36.48 19.45 -12.71
C SER A 79 -35.13 19.98 -12.19
N ARG A 80 -34.33 19.15 -11.52
CA ARG A 80 -32.97 19.48 -11.04
C ARG A 80 -31.87 19.49 -12.11
N PHE A 81 -32.20 19.16 -13.36
CA PHE A 81 -31.22 19.02 -14.44
C PHE A 81 -31.18 20.24 -15.38
N ALA A 82 -32.02 21.25 -15.15
CA ALA A 82 -32.07 22.47 -15.95
C ALA A 82 -30.67 23.09 -16.17
N GLY A 83 -30.26 23.22 -17.44
CA GLY A 83 -28.94 23.70 -17.84
C GLY A 83 -27.86 22.62 -18.02
N THR A 84 -28.16 21.35 -17.77
CA THR A 84 -27.34 20.20 -18.19
C THR A 84 -27.88 19.58 -19.49
N LYS A 85 -27.03 18.89 -20.24
CA LYS A 85 -27.38 18.28 -21.54
C LYS A 85 -28.55 17.30 -21.45
N ILE A 86 -28.67 16.51 -20.38
CA ILE A 86 -29.78 15.55 -20.23
C ILE A 86 -31.15 16.22 -20.10
N TYR A 87 -31.23 17.49 -19.71
CA TYR A 87 -32.51 18.21 -19.61
C TYR A 87 -33.29 18.23 -20.94
N ASP A 88 -32.57 18.32 -22.06
CA ASP A 88 -33.17 18.37 -23.40
C ASP A 88 -33.05 17.03 -24.16
N LEU A 89 -32.18 16.12 -23.70
CA LEU A 89 -31.99 14.78 -24.26
C LEU A 89 -32.80 13.68 -23.54
N TRP A 90 -33.50 14.00 -22.45
CA TRP A 90 -34.26 13.01 -21.69
C TRP A 90 -35.34 12.36 -22.58
N PRO A 91 -35.36 11.01 -22.73
CA PRO A 91 -36.19 10.33 -23.72
C PRO A 91 -37.66 10.15 -23.30
N GLU A 92 -38.05 10.65 -22.13
CA GLU A 92 -39.40 10.53 -21.57
C GLU A 92 -39.97 11.91 -21.21
N ASP A 93 -41.26 11.98 -20.84
CA ASP A 93 -41.87 13.22 -20.39
C ASP A 93 -41.11 13.79 -19.18
N LYS A 94 -40.88 15.11 -19.15
CA LYS A 94 -39.97 15.78 -18.18
C LYS A 94 -40.35 15.61 -16.71
N ASP A 95 -41.63 15.30 -16.43
CA ASP A 95 -42.22 15.11 -15.10
C ASP A 95 -42.54 13.63 -14.78
N ARG A 96 -42.08 12.69 -15.62
CA ARG A 96 -42.40 11.27 -15.49
C ARG A 96 -41.51 10.57 -14.47
N THR A 97 -42.14 9.87 -13.53
CA THR A 97 -41.45 9.27 -12.37
C THR A 97 -41.74 7.78 -12.20
N TYR A 98 -40.86 7.12 -11.45
CA TYR A 98 -40.82 5.68 -11.19
C TYR A 98 -40.37 5.42 -9.74
N PRO A 99 -40.85 4.36 -9.08
CA PRO A 99 -40.25 3.91 -7.82
C PRO A 99 -38.83 3.37 -8.07
N VAL A 100 -37.85 3.97 -7.42
CA VAL A 100 -36.42 3.63 -7.53
C VAL A 100 -35.97 2.84 -6.30
N ILE A 101 -35.39 1.67 -6.52
CA ILE A 101 -34.78 0.83 -5.49
C ILE A 101 -33.25 0.97 -5.60
N ARG A 102 -32.65 1.82 -4.77
CA ARG A 102 -31.21 2.08 -4.75
C ARG A 102 -30.51 1.24 -3.67
N LEU A 103 -29.63 0.32 -4.05
CA LEU A 103 -28.86 -0.53 -3.13
C LEU A 103 -27.37 -0.21 -3.22
N SER A 104 -26.74 0.09 -2.09
CA SER A 104 -25.30 0.33 -1.94
C SER A 104 -24.67 -0.85 -1.20
N PHE A 105 -23.95 -1.73 -1.90
CA PHE A 105 -23.37 -2.91 -1.26
C PHE A 105 -22.16 -2.61 -0.35
N ASN A 106 -21.66 -1.36 -0.33
CA ASN A 106 -20.74 -0.88 0.70
C ASN A 106 -21.39 -0.77 2.10
N GLU A 107 -22.70 -0.56 2.17
CA GLU A 107 -23.45 -0.48 3.42
C GLU A 107 -23.99 -1.85 3.87
N ILE A 108 -23.93 -2.86 2.99
CA ILE A 108 -24.40 -4.22 3.23
C ILE A 108 -23.21 -5.09 3.65
N ALA A 109 -22.82 -4.96 4.92
CA ALA A 109 -21.75 -5.76 5.51
C ALA A 109 -22.28 -7.01 6.23
N GLY A 110 -21.47 -8.08 6.25
CA GLY A 110 -21.70 -9.26 7.07
C GLY A 110 -20.45 -10.13 7.16
N GLU A 111 -20.07 -10.52 8.38
CA GLU A 111 -18.93 -11.40 8.65
C GLU A 111 -19.28 -12.90 8.43
N ASP A 112 -20.57 -13.21 8.42
CA ASP A 112 -21.13 -14.54 8.23
C ASP A 112 -22.42 -14.48 7.39
N LEU A 113 -22.91 -15.64 6.97
CA LEU A 113 -24.09 -15.78 6.09
C LEU A 113 -25.34 -15.12 6.68
N SER A 114 -25.58 -15.33 7.98
CA SER A 114 -26.77 -14.81 8.65
C SER A 114 -26.71 -13.28 8.70
N LYS A 115 -25.57 -12.69 9.11
CA LYS A 115 -25.39 -11.24 9.13
C LYS A 115 -25.53 -10.63 7.74
N PHE A 116 -24.88 -11.19 6.71
CA PHE A 116 -24.95 -10.65 5.35
C PHE A 116 -26.37 -10.72 4.78
N GLU A 117 -27.05 -11.85 4.96
CA GLU A 117 -28.45 -12.02 4.55
C GLU A 117 -29.39 -11.05 5.30
N GLN A 118 -29.21 -10.86 6.61
CA GLN A 118 -30.00 -9.90 7.40
C GLN A 118 -29.73 -8.44 7.01
N SER A 119 -28.48 -8.06 6.71
CA SER A 119 -28.14 -6.74 6.19
C SER A 119 -28.81 -6.48 4.84
N LEU A 120 -28.77 -7.45 3.91
CA LEU A 120 -29.42 -7.34 2.60
C LEU A 120 -30.95 -7.22 2.75
N LYS A 121 -31.59 -8.05 3.58
CA LYS A 121 -33.03 -7.95 3.88
C LYS A 121 -33.42 -6.59 4.45
N SER A 122 -32.57 -6.04 5.32
CA SER A 122 -32.79 -4.74 5.94
C SER A 122 -32.67 -3.59 4.93
N ALA A 123 -31.65 -3.63 4.07
CA ALA A 123 -31.50 -2.67 2.97
C ALA A 123 -32.69 -2.72 2.00
N LEU A 124 -33.17 -3.92 1.65
CA LEU A 124 -34.36 -4.10 0.79
C LEU A 124 -35.65 -3.55 1.43
N ILE A 125 -35.87 -3.75 2.74
CA ILE A 125 -37.02 -3.16 3.43
C ILE A 125 -36.95 -1.63 3.38
N ASN A 126 -35.81 -1.06 3.76
CA ASN A 126 -35.66 0.40 3.82
C ASN A 126 -35.88 1.02 2.43
N THR A 127 -35.17 0.53 1.41
CA THR A 127 -35.20 1.08 0.05
C THR A 127 -36.56 0.93 -0.66
N PHE A 128 -37.33 -0.13 -0.36
CA PHE A 128 -38.72 -0.21 -0.83
C PHE A 128 -39.68 0.68 -0.01
N SER A 129 -39.45 0.87 1.30
CA SER A 129 -40.24 1.82 2.10
C SER A 129 -40.04 3.26 1.59
N ASP A 130 -38.78 3.66 1.38
CA ASP A 130 -38.38 4.96 0.83
C ASP A 130 -38.95 5.19 -0.59
N ALA A 131 -39.04 4.13 -1.41
CA ALA A 131 -39.68 4.15 -2.73
C ALA A 131 -41.23 4.19 -2.71
N GLY A 132 -41.84 4.29 -1.52
CA GLY A 132 -43.28 4.44 -1.34
C GLY A 132 -44.07 3.17 -1.01
N PHE A 133 -43.41 2.10 -0.55
CA PHE A 133 -44.03 0.82 -0.17
C PHE A 133 -43.88 0.49 1.32
N PRO A 134 -44.37 1.32 2.26
CA PRO A 134 -44.14 1.14 3.71
C PRO A 134 -44.71 -0.18 4.27
N GLU A 135 -45.60 -0.88 3.55
CA GLU A 135 -46.07 -2.20 3.97
C GLU A 135 -44.96 -3.25 4.10
N VAL A 136 -43.81 -3.05 3.44
CA VAL A 136 -42.67 -3.99 3.48
C VAL A 136 -41.99 -4.03 4.85
N GLU A 137 -42.15 -3.00 5.69
CA GLU A 137 -41.61 -2.97 7.05
C GLU A 137 -42.16 -4.10 7.94
N SER A 138 -43.35 -4.60 7.59
CA SER A 138 -44.00 -5.75 8.25
C SER A 138 -43.45 -7.13 7.82
N PHE A 139 -42.50 -7.19 6.90
CA PHE A 139 -41.97 -8.46 6.39
C PHE A 139 -41.08 -9.16 7.43
N ASP A 140 -41.27 -10.47 7.55
CA ASP A 140 -40.48 -11.28 8.49
C ASP A 140 -39.05 -11.45 7.99
N ARG A 141 -38.11 -10.78 8.66
CA ARG A 141 -36.67 -10.84 8.33
C ARG A 141 -36.06 -12.23 8.62
N ASN A 142 -36.75 -13.09 9.38
CA ASN A 142 -36.32 -14.45 9.66
C ASN A 142 -36.66 -15.44 8.53
N GLU A 143 -37.53 -15.07 7.58
CA GLU A 143 -37.83 -15.89 6.40
C GLU A 143 -36.57 -16.08 5.54
N VAL A 144 -36.37 -17.28 4.96
CA VAL A 144 -35.26 -17.55 4.03
C VAL A 144 -35.27 -16.56 2.87
N LEU A 145 -34.09 -16.04 2.48
CA LEU A 145 -33.91 -15.02 1.43
C LEU A 145 -34.81 -15.20 0.19
N THR A 146 -34.92 -16.42 -0.35
CA THR A 146 -35.73 -16.69 -1.55
C THR A 146 -37.23 -16.43 -1.36
N GLY A 147 -37.79 -16.80 -0.20
CA GLY A 147 -39.19 -16.51 0.14
C GLY A 147 -39.42 -15.02 0.40
N PHE A 148 -38.48 -14.41 1.14
CA PHE A 148 -38.46 -12.98 1.42
C PHE A 148 -38.45 -12.13 0.12
N LEU A 149 -37.53 -12.41 -0.80
CA LEU A 149 -37.45 -11.77 -2.12
C LEU A 149 -38.73 -11.98 -2.94
N GLY A 150 -39.33 -13.17 -2.87
CA GLY A 150 -40.62 -13.49 -3.51
C GLY A 150 -41.79 -12.60 -3.07
N ARG A 151 -41.70 -11.92 -1.91
CA ARG A 151 -42.68 -10.90 -1.48
C ARG A 151 -42.59 -9.64 -2.36
N PHE A 152 -41.39 -9.15 -2.61
CA PHE A 152 -41.14 -7.95 -3.43
C PHE A 152 -41.54 -8.16 -4.90
N THR A 153 -41.46 -9.39 -5.42
CA THR A 153 -42.01 -9.73 -6.75
C THR A 153 -43.51 -9.41 -6.89
N LYS A 154 -44.28 -9.39 -5.79
CA LYS A 154 -45.72 -9.01 -5.83
C LYS A 154 -45.90 -7.50 -6.05
N ILE A 155 -45.01 -6.67 -5.52
CA ILE A 155 -44.97 -5.22 -5.77
C ILE A 155 -44.57 -4.98 -7.22
N ALA A 156 -43.49 -5.63 -7.65
CA ALA A 156 -42.97 -5.52 -9.02
C ALA A 156 -43.87 -6.14 -10.11
N LYS A 157 -44.97 -6.82 -9.76
CA LYS A 157 -46.03 -7.20 -10.72
C LYS A 157 -47.05 -6.09 -10.98
N LYS A 158 -47.13 -5.08 -10.10
CA LYS A 158 -48.08 -3.96 -10.17
C LYS A 158 -47.41 -2.65 -10.60
N HIS A 159 -46.16 -2.45 -10.19
CA HIS A 159 -45.39 -1.23 -10.43
C HIS A 159 -44.24 -1.52 -11.39
N LYS A 160 -43.89 -0.54 -12.22
CA LYS A 160 -42.71 -0.63 -13.09
C LYS A 160 -41.53 -0.02 -12.33
N LEU A 161 -40.56 -0.85 -11.94
CA LEU A 161 -39.50 -0.47 -10.98
C LEU A 161 -38.19 -0.12 -11.67
N VAL A 162 -37.41 0.75 -11.05
CA VAL A 162 -36.00 1.00 -11.39
C VAL A 162 -35.11 0.41 -10.29
N PHE A 163 -34.02 -0.26 -10.64
CA PHE A 163 -33.00 -0.71 -9.68
C PHE A 163 -31.66 -0.04 -9.96
N LEU A 164 -31.03 0.53 -8.94
CA LEU A 164 -29.70 1.14 -9.03
C LEU A 164 -28.81 0.47 -7.98
N ILE A 165 -27.91 -0.39 -8.43
CA ILE A 165 -27.12 -1.27 -7.55
C ILE A 165 -25.65 -0.86 -7.64
N ASP A 166 -25.13 -0.23 -6.58
CA ASP A 166 -23.77 0.30 -6.52
C ASP A 166 -22.82 -0.57 -5.67
N GLU A 167 -21.57 -0.58 -6.12
CA GLU A 167 -20.44 -1.42 -5.65
C GLU A 167 -20.84 -2.88 -5.36
N TRP A 168 -21.53 -3.52 -6.31
CA TRP A 168 -22.07 -4.88 -6.19
C TRP A 168 -21.05 -5.94 -5.71
N ASP A 169 -19.79 -5.73 -6.06
CA ASP A 169 -18.65 -6.58 -5.79
C ASP A 169 -17.99 -6.32 -4.44
N SER A 170 -18.34 -5.25 -3.72
CA SER A 170 -17.75 -4.91 -2.43
C SER A 170 -17.76 -6.07 -1.41
N PRO A 171 -18.84 -6.87 -1.26
CA PRO A 171 -18.87 -8.03 -0.36
C PRO A 171 -17.90 -9.16 -0.76
N LEU A 172 -17.54 -9.24 -2.04
CA LEU A 172 -16.54 -10.19 -2.57
C LEU A 172 -15.12 -9.61 -2.41
N TYR A 173 -14.94 -8.36 -2.83
CA TYR A 173 -13.67 -7.63 -2.82
C TYR A 173 -13.10 -7.46 -1.40
N ASN A 174 -13.95 -7.21 -0.41
CA ASN A 174 -13.55 -7.05 0.99
C ASN A 174 -13.28 -8.40 1.71
N ASN A 175 -13.45 -9.53 1.03
CA ASN A 175 -13.22 -10.88 1.54
C ASN A 175 -12.29 -11.71 0.63
N LEU A 176 -11.43 -11.06 -0.18
CA LEU A 176 -10.44 -11.74 -1.02
C LEU A 176 -9.38 -12.56 -0.24
N ASP A 177 -9.27 -12.33 1.07
CA ASP A 177 -8.45 -13.10 2.03
C ASP A 177 -9.24 -14.13 2.87
N LYS A 178 -10.56 -14.24 2.67
CA LYS A 178 -11.44 -15.07 3.51
C LYS A 178 -12.33 -15.95 2.65
N GLU A 179 -11.82 -17.11 2.29
CA GLU A 179 -12.48 -18.03 1.34
C GLU A 179 -13.94 -18.37 1.73
N ASP A 180 -14.21 -18.69 2.99
CA ASP A 180 -15.56 -19.04 3.44
C ASP A 180 -16.52 -17.85 3.41
N ALA A 181 -16.07 -16.67 3.83
CA ALA A 181 -16.86 -15.44 3.75
C ALA A 181 -17.14 -15.03 2.29
N PHE A 182 -16.18 -15.20 1.39
CA PHE A 182 -16.38 -14.99 -0.04
C PHE A 182 -17.40 -15.98 -0.62
N LYS A 183 -17.28 -17.28 -0.33
CA LYS A 183 -18.23 -18.31 -0.81
C LYS A 183 -19.66 -18.00 -0.34
N VAL A 184 -19.81 -17.59 0.91
CA VAL A 184 -21.06 -17.12 1.51
C VAL A 184 -21.62 -15.91 0.76
N ALA A 185 -20.82 -14.86 0.57
CA ALA A 185 -21.24 -13.65 -0.14
C ALA A 185 -21.64 -13.96 -1.60
N LYS A 186 -20.85 -14.77 -2.32
CA LYS A 186 -21.18 -15.24 -3.68
C LYS A 186 -22.52 -15.98 -3.71
N GLY A 187 -22.82 -16.82 -2.71
CA GLY A 187 -24.07 -17.55 -2.60
C GLY A 187 -25.30 -16.63 -2.46
N VAL A 188 -25.23 -15.66 -1.55
CA VAL A 188 -26.32 -14.67 -1.34
C VAL A 188 -26.49 -13.76 -2.55
N LEU A 189 -25.39 -13.28 -3.15
CA LEU A 189 -25.45 -12.48 -4.38
C LEU A 189 -26.09 -13.25 -5.54
N ARG A 190 -25.78 -14.55 -5.72
CA ARG A 190 -26.45 -15.40 -6.72
C ARG A 190 -27.96 -15.41 -6.52
N ASP A 191 -28.42 -15.65 -5.30
CA ASP A 191 -29.85 -15.84 -5.04
C ASP A 191 -30.62 -14.51 -5.18
N PHE A 192 -29.97 -13.39 -4.82
CA PHE A 192 -30.47 -12.04 -5.08
C PHE A 192 -30.55 -11.70 -6.59
N TYR A 193 -29.47 -11.92 -7.34
CA TYR A 193 -29.43 -11.58 -8.77
C TYR A 193 -30.32 -12.49 -9.62
N SER A 194 -30.40 -13.78 -9.29
CA SER A 194 -31.34 -14.73 -9.89
C SER A 194 -32.80 -14.28 -9.70
N TRP A 195 -33.15 -13.79 -8.50
CA TRP A 195 -34.45 -13.16 -8.26
C TRP A 195 -34.66 -11.89 -9.09
N LEU A 196 -33.67 -10.99 -9.14
CA LEU A 196 -33.77 -9.71 -9.86
C LEU A 196 -34.02 -9.94 -11.36
N CYS A 197 -33.29 -10.88 -11.97
CA CYS A 197 -33.49 -11.33 -13.35
C CYS A 197 -34.88 -11.94 -13.61
N GLY A 198 -35.59 -12.38 -12.56
CA GLY A 198 -36.98 -12.87 -12.61
C GLY A 198 -38.05 -11.80 -12.33
N VAL A 199 -37.67 -10.53 -12.12
CA VAL A 199 -38.62 -9.44 -11.86
C VAL A 199 -39.32 -9.01 -13.16
N PRO A 200 -40.67 -9.08 -13.24
CA PRO A 200 -41.37 -9.02 -14.53
C PRO A 200 -41.60 -7.60 -15.11
N ASN A 201 -41.47 -6.54 -14.32
CA ASN A 201 -41.79 -5.17 -14.74
C ASN A 201 -40.68 -4.18 -14.35
N LEU A 202 -39.50 -4.37 -14.94
CA LEU A 202 -38.38 -3.46 -14.80
C LEU A 202 -38.49 -2.32 -15.84
N ARG A 203 -38.22 -1.08 -15.44
CA ARG A 203 -37.96 0.05 -16.35
C ARG A 203 -36.49 0.09 -16.74
N PHE A 204 -35.62 0.01 -15.75
CA PHE A 204 -34.20 0.21 -15.89
C PHE A 204 -33.49 -0.46 -14.72
N VAL A 205 -32.35 -1.08 -14.98
CA VAL A 205 -31.45 -1.62 -13.96
C VAL A 205 -30.04 -1.20 -14.31
N LEU A 206 -29.35 -0.54 -13.38
CA LEU A 206 -27.92 -0.30 -13.44
C LEU A 206 -27.22 -1.10 -12.35
N VAL A 207 -26.15 -1.81 -12.72
CA VAL A 207 -25.23 -2.46 -11.79
C VAL A 207 -23.83 -1.88 -11.97
N THR A 208 -23.28 -1.25 -10.92
CA THR A 208 -21.94 -0.66 -10.91
C THR A 208 -21.00 -1.36 -9.93
N GLY A 209 -19.72 -1.47 -10.31
CA GLY A 209 -18.71 -2.17 -9.52
C GLY A 209 -17.28 -1.90 -9.99
N ILE A 210 -16.31 -2.63 -9.42
CA ILE A 210 -14.90 -2.62 -9.84
C ILE A 210 -14.60 -3.87 -10.68
N MET A 211 -14.88 -5.04 -10.11
CA MET A 211 -14.67 -6.35 -10.73
C MET A 211 -15.75 -6.64 -11.76
N ARG A 212 -15.36 -7.30 -12.86
CA ARG A 212 -16.31 -7.90 -13.81
C ARG A 212 -16.66 -9.32 -13.41
N TYR A 213 -17.93 -9.68 -13.59
CA TYR A 213 -18.43 -11.00 -13.24
C TYR A 213 -19.48 -11.48 -14.23
N ARG A 214 -19.06 -12.36 -15.14
CA ARG A 214 -19.88 -12.98 -16.17
C ARG A 214 -19.87 -14.51 -16.03
N GLU A 215 -20.19 -15.02 -14.83
CA GLU A 215 -20.57 -16.44 -14.73
C GLU A 215 -22.04 -16.52 -15.15
N ASN A 216 -22.35 -17.38 -16.13
CA ASN A 216 -23.71 -17.59 -16.69
C ASN A 216 -24.69 -18.24 -15.67
N SER A 217 -24.48 -18.01 -14.38
CA SER A 217 -25.10 -18.66 -13.21
C SER A 217 -25.74 -17.67 -12.22
N LEU A 218 -25.26 -16.41 -12.15
CA LEU A 218 -25.88 -15.37 -11.32
C LEU A 218 -27.01 -14.65 -12.07
N LEU A 219 -26.88 -14.55 -13.40
CA LEU A 219 -27.64 -13.65 -14.27
C LEU A 219 -28.33 -14.41 -15.42
N SER A 220 -28.62 -15.70 -15.22
CA SER A 220 -29.33 -16.55 -16.18
C SER A 220 -30.85 -16.28 -16.19
N GLY A 221 -31.21 -15.04 -16.53
CA GLY A 221 -32.58 -14.61 -16.81
C GLY A 221 -32.92 -14.62 -18.30
N GLN A 222 -34.15 -14.24 -18.64
CA GLN A 222 -34.60 -14.05 -20.03
C GLN A 222 -34.17 -12.70 -20.63
N GLN A 223 -33.36 -11.91 -19.91
CA GLN A 223 -32.83 -10.62 -20.36
C GLN A 223 -31.33 -10.61 -20.13
N ASP A 224 -30.55 -10.48 -21.21
CA ASP A 224 -29.10 -10.34 -21.13
C ASP A 224 -28.72 -8.96 -20.58
N ILE A 225 -27.83 -8.93 -19.59
CA ILE A 225 -27.18 -7.70 -19.13
C ILE A 225 -26.23 -7.20 -20.21
N GLN A 226 -26.40 -5.93 -20.60
CA GLN A 226 -25.45 -5.25 -21.45
C GLN A 226 -24.28 -4.71 -20.62
N ASP A 227 -23.13 -5.35 -20.76
CA ASP A 227 -21.85 -4.92 -20.17
C ASP A 227 -21.23 -3.83 -21.05
N LEU A 228 -21.53 -2.57 -20.75
CA LEU A 228 -21.03 -1.40 -21.50
C LEU A 228 -19.62 -0.99 -21.03
N SER A 229 -18.93 -1.82 -20.23
CA SER A 229 -17.68 -1.43 -19.58
C SER A 229 -16.50 -1.20 -20.53
N MET A 230 -16.50 -1.80 -21.73
CA MET A 230 -15.49 -1.54 -22.79
C MET A 230 -16.07 -0.82 -23.99
N ASP A 231 -17.35 -0.43 -23.94
CA ASP A 231 -18.02 0.22 -25.04
C ASP A 231 -17.39 1.61 -25.29
N PRO A 232 -16.86 1.87 -26.50
CA PRO A 232 -16.29 3.17 -26.85
C PRO A 232 -17.29 4.33 -26.69
N ASP A 233 -18.58 4.10 -26.96
CA ASP A 233 -19.61 5.13 -26.85
C ASP A 233 -19.88 5.52 -25.39
N PHE A 234 -19.48 4.70 -24.42
CA PHE A 234 -19.56 5.01 -22.99
C PHE A 234 -18.19 5.20 -22.32
N ALA A 235 -17.10 5.22 -23.08
CA ALA A 235 -15.73 5.24 -22.55
C ALA A 235 -15.49 6.34 -21.50
N ASP A 236 -15.90 7.57 -21.82
CA ASP A 236 -15.79 8.77 -20.98
C ASP A 236 -17.03 9.09 -20.12
N LEU A 237 -18.05 8.21 -20.05
CA LEU A 237 -19.24 8.44 -19.20
C LEU A 237 -18.83 8.70 -17.73
N LEU A 238 -17.75 8.05 -17.29
CA LEU A 238 -17.14 8.20 -15.98
C LEU A 238 -15.66 8.52 -16.11
N GLY A 239 -15.20 9.53 -15.37
CA GLY A 239 -13.91 10.18 -15.59
C GLY A 239 -14.08 11.58 -16.19
N TYR A 240 -13.01 12.37 -16.14
CA TYR A 240 -12.94 13.65 -16.84
C TYR A 240 -12.00 13.51 -18.05
N THR A 241 -12.32 14.13 -19.17
CA THR A 241 -11.39 14.33 -20.30
C THR A 241 -10.52 15.57 -20.06
N GLN A 242 -9.52 15.82 -20.90
CA GLN A 242 -8.79 17.09 -20.92
C GLN A 242 -9.77 18.27 -21.09
N ASP A 243 -10.70 18.17 -22.03
CA ASP A 243 -11.69 19.22 -22.32
C ASP A 243 -12.61 19.50 -21.14
N ASP A 244 -13.07 18.45 -20.42
CA ASP A 244 -13.86 18.61 -19.21
C ASP A 244 -13.12 19.46 -18.16
N ILE A 245 -11.80 19.24 -18.01
CA ILE A 245 -10.97 20.01 -17.09
C ILE A 245 -10.80 21.46 -17.58
N GLU A 246 -10.48 21.66 -18.86
CA GLU A 246 -10.27 22.99 -19.45
C GLU A 246 -11.48 23.90 -19.26
N HIS A 247 -12.69 23.36 -19.47
CA HIS A 247 -13.94 24.12 -19.41
C HIS A 247 -14.47 24.27 -17.98
N ALA A 248 -14.64 23.17 -17.23
CA ALA A 248 -15.25 23.23 -15.90
C ALA A 248 -14.35 23.92 -14.87
N PHE A 249 -13.04 23.72 -14.96
CA PHE A 249 -12.04 24.31 -14.07
C PHE A 249 -11.39 25.58 -14.67
N ALA A 250 -11.96 26.17 -15.72
CA ALA A 250 -11.46 27.39 -16.38
C ALA A 250 -11.14 28.54 -15.39
N LYS A 251 -11.98 28.74 -14.37
CA LYS A 251 -11.77 29.77 -13.32
C LYS A 251 -10.69 29.41 -12.29
N TYR A 252 -10.34 28.14 -12.19
CA TYR A 252 -9.32 27.61 -11.27
C TYR A 252 -7.93 27.51 -11.90
N ILE A 253 -7.84 27.32 -13.21
CA ILE A 253 -6.58 27.16 -13.94
C ILE A 253 -5.63 28.35 -13.75
N PRO A 254 -6.03 29.64 -13.91
CA PRO A 254 -5.14 30.78 -13.67
C PRO A 254 -4.58 30.83 -12.25
N LEU A 255 -5.42 30.54 -11.25
CA LEU A 255 -5.04 30.50 -9.84
C LEU A 255 -4.06 29.35 -9.55
N ALA A 256 -4.24 28.18 -10.19
CA ALA A 256 -3.30 27.07 -10.09
C ALA A 256 -1.93 27.44 -10.69
N CYS A 257 -1.91 28.07 -11.86
CA CYS A 257 -0.70 28.58 -12.52
C CYS A 257 0.05 29.59 -11.64
N GLU A 258 -0.65 30.58 -11.09
CA GLU A 258 -0.08 31.60 -10.21
C GLU A 258 0.55 30.98 -8.95
N ARG A 259 -0.20 30.13 -8.23
CA ARG A 259 0.21 29.55 -6.95
C ARG A 259 1.31 28.48 -7.06
N LEU A 260 1.48 27.88 -8.24
CA LEU A 260 2.55 26.91 -8.52
C LEU A 260 3.74 27.53 -9.29
N HIS A 261 3.61 28.77 -9.75
CA HIS A 261 4.54 29.43 -10.68
C HIS A 261 4.79 28.62 -11.95
N LEU A 262 3.71 28.18 -12.59
CA LEU A 262 3.72 27.40 -13.84
C LEU A 262 2.98 28.13 -14.95
N THR A 263 3.35 27.86 -16.20
CA THR A 263 2.52 28.15 -17.37
C THR A 263 1.31 27.19 -17.42
N LYS A 264 0.29 27.54 -18.24
CA LYS A 264 -0.88 26.67 -18.47
C LYS A 264 -0.47 25.29 -19.00
N ASP A 265 0.51 25.26 -19.91
CA ASP A 265 0.97 24.04 -20.56
C ASP A 265 1.74 23.14 -19.58
N GLU A 266 2.61 23.72 -18.75
CA GLU A 266 3.30 22.97 -17.67
C GLU A 266 2.33 22.45 -16.60
N LEU A 267 1.27 23.20 -16.28
CA LEU A 267 0.22 22.75 -15.37
C LEU A 267 -0.50 21.53 -15.95
N PHE A 268 -0.95 21.58 -17.20
CA PHE A 268 -1.63 20.45 -17.84
C PHE A 268 -0.72 19.25 -18.03
N GLU A 269 0.56 19.47 -18.39
CA GLU A 269 1.50 18.35 -18.54
C GLU A 269 1.71 17.61 -17.22
N ARG A 270 1.82 18.34 -16.10
CA ARG A 270 1.86 17.72 -14.77
C ARG A 270 0.54 17.06 -14.39
N LEU A 271 -0.60 17.64 -14.73
CA LEU A 271 -1.90 16.98 -14.50
C LEU A 271 -1.99 15.67 -15.30
N ARG A 272 -1.53 15.61 -16.54
CA ARG A 272 -1.49 14.37 -17.35
C ARG A 272 -0.63 13.30 -16.70
N VAL A 273 0.65 13.61 -16.46
CA VAL A 273 1.63 12.68 -15.85
C VAL A 273 1.12 12.14 -14.52
N HIS A 274 0.45 12.95 -13.71
CA HIS A 274 -0.04 12.53 -12.41
C HIS A 274 -1.40 11.82 -12.43
N TYR A 275 -2.37 12.23 -13.26
CA TYR A 275 -3.79 11.89 -13.05
C TYR A 275 -4.57 11.38 -14.28
N ASP A 276 -4.03 11.50 -15.49
CA ASP A 276 -4.64 10.98 -16.73
C ASP A 276 -4.37 9.47 -16.90
N GLY A 277 -4.70 8.88 -18.04
CA GLY A 277 -4.22 7.56 -18.45
C GLY A 277 -5.15 6.40 -18.14
N PHE A 278 -6.29 6.63 -17.49
CA PHE A 278 -7.32 5.60 -17.35
C PHE A 278 -8.07 5.43 -18.69
N CYS A 279 -7.80 4.31 -19.36
CA CYS A 279 -8.47 3.85 -20.58
C CYS A 279 -9.09 2.46 -20.34
N PHE A 280 -10.31 2.27 -20.83
CA PHE A 280 -11.11 1.06 -20.59
C PHE A 280 -11.78 0.49 -21.84
N ASP A 281 -11.83 1.26 -22.93
CA ASP A 281 -12.53 0.87 -24.14
C ASP A 281 -11.73 -0.12 -25.00
N GLU A 282 -12.46 -0.92 -25.77
CA GLU A 282 -11.89 -1.96 -26.64
C GLU A 282 -11.13 -1.40 -27.86
N ASN A 283 -11.24 -0.10 -28.14
CA ASN A 283 -10.46 0.59 -29.17
C ASN A 283 -9.16 1.22 -28.61
N ALA A 284 -8.93 1.13 -27.29
CA ALA A 284 -7.83 1.81 -26.59
C ALA A 284 -7.75 3.32 -26.89
N SER A 285 -8.92 3.95 -27.08
CA SER A 285 -9.05 5.23 -27.78
C SER A 285 -9.27 6.43 -26.86
N VAL A 286 -9.90 6.23 -25.70
CA VAL A 286 -10.29 7.33 -24.80
C VAL A 286 -9.61 7.19 -23.45
N LYS A 287 -8.78 8.18 -23.11
CA LYS A 287 -8.17 8.33 -21.79
C LYS A 287 -8.92 9.37 -20.97
N VAL A 288 -9.11 9.07 -19.70
CA VAL A 288 -9.74 9.96 -18.73
C VAL A 288 -8.91 10.08 -17.45
N TYR A 289 -9.08 11.23 -16.81
CA TYR A 289 -8.58 11.53 -15.49
C TYR A 289 -9.50 10.98 -14.40
N CYS A 290 -8.92 10.60 -13.25
CA CYS A 290 -9.71 10.27 -12.06
C CYS A 290 -10.38 11.55 -11.47
N PRO A 291 -11.73 11.63 -11.39
CA PRO A 291 -12.44 12.81 -10.90
C PRO A 291 -12.02 13.21 -9.48
N TYR A 292 -11.86 12.25 -8.56
CA TYR A 292 -11.44 12.54 -7.20
C TYR A 292 -10.04 13.16 -7.14
N ALA A 293 -9.09 12.68 -7.96
CA ALA A 293 -7.72 13.19 -7.94
C ALA A 293 -7.65 14.64 -8.45
N ILE A 294 -8.38 14.95 -9.53
CA ILE A 294 -8.54 16.31 -10.05
C ILE A 294 -9.25 17.21 -9.04
N ASN A 295 -10.35 16.75 -8.44
CA ASN A 295 -11.05 17.49 -7.39
C ASN A 295 -10.14 17.74 -6.17
N LYS A 296 -9.29 16.77 -5.79
CA LYS A 296 -8.36 16.92 -4.67
C LYS A 296 -7.26 17.93 -4.99
N PHE A 297 -6.71 17.90 -6.20
CA PHE A 297 -5.75 18.92 -6.65
C PHE A 297 -6.39 20.33 -6.60
N PHE A 298 -7.56 20.52 -7.22
CA PHE A 298 -8.20 21.84 -7.26
C PHE A 298 -8.78 22.29 -5.91
N SER A 299 -9.07 21.38 -4.96
CA SER A 299 -9.39 21.78 -3.59
C SER A 299 -8.20 22.43 -2.89
N LEU A 300 -6.98 21.95 -3.13
CA LEU A 300 -5.76 22.58 -2.61
C LEU A 300 -5.54 23.95 -3.26
N VAL A 301 -5.82 24.09 -4.56
CA VAL A 301 -5.82 25.39 -5.28
C VAL A 301 -6.83 26.36 -4.67
N LYS A 302 -8.01 25.89 -4.26
CA LYS A 302 -9.03 26.71 -3.57
C LYS A 302 -8.65 27.03 -2.11
N SER A 303 -7.88 26.18 -1.44
CA SER A 303 -7.58 26.33 -0.01
C SER A 303 -6.71 27.56 0.25
N PRO A 304 -7.11 28.48 1.15
CA PRO A 304 -6.32 29.67 1.44
C PRO A 304 -5.03 29.38 2.23
N THR A 305 -4.92 28.19 2.84
CA THR A 305 -3.81 27.81 3.73
C THR A 305 -2.91 26.71 3.19
N ASP A 306 -3.43 25.85 2.31
CA ASP A 306 -2.68 24.74 1.75
C ASP A 306 -1.93 25.19 0.50
N VAL A 307 -0.71 24.67 0.33
CA VAL A 307 0.07 24.88 -0.90
C VAL A 307 -0.34 23.78 -1.89
N PRO A 308 -0.79 24.11 -3.11
CA PRO A 308 -1.09 23.09 -4.12
C PRO A 308 0.16 22.26 -4.44
N TYR A 309 -0.03 20.95 -4.62
CA TYR A 309 1.02 20.04 -5.06
C TYR A 309 0.41 18.86 -5.81
N PHE A 310 1.22 18.23 -6.64
CA PHE A 310 0.86 16.99 -7.32
C PHE A 310 1.20 15.83 -6.37
N GLY A 311 0.17 15.27 -5.74
CA GLY A 311 0.27 14.15 -4.79
C GLY A 311 -0.50 12.92 -5.25
N SER A 312 -0.25 11.79 -4.60
CA SER A 312 -0.94 10.53 -4.85
C SER A 312 -2.34 10.55 -4.19
N PHE A 313 -3.33 11.11 -4.88
CA PHE A 313 -4.67 11.37 -4.36
C PHE A 313 -5.66 10.22 -4.62
N TRP A 314 -5.41 9.38 -5.63
CA TRP A 314 -6.28 8.29 -6.05
C TRP A 314 -6.60 7.31 -4.92
N MET A 315 -5.66 7.09 -3.98
CA MET A 315 -5.76 6.06 -2.92
C MET A 315 -5.57 6.60 -1.49
N GLU A 316 -6.08 7.80 -1.22
CA GLU A 316 -6.20 8.33 0.15
C GLU A 316 -7.20 7.53 1.03
N SER A 317 -8.09 6.73 0.44
CA SER A 317 -8.93 5.74 1.17
C SER A 317 -8.20 4.41 1.31
N ALA A 318 -8.09 3.90 2.54
CA ALA A 318 -7.31 2.71 2.87
C ALA A 318 -7.76 1.43 2.14
N ASP A 319 -9.06 1.29 1.86
CA ASP A 319 -9.72 0.01 1.62
C ASP A 319 -9.32 -0.68 0.31
N ALA A 320 -8.99 0.09 -0.74
CA ALA A 320 -8.52 -0.51 -1.99
C ALA A 320 -7.07 -1.03 -1.87
N ARG A 321 -6.24 -0.36 -1.06
CA ARG A 321 -4.88 -0.80 -0.75
C ARG A 321 -4.90 -2.05 0.12
N LEU A 322 -5.84 -2.10 1.07
CA LEU A 322 -6.05 -3.25 1.95
C LEU A 322 -6.39 -4.50 1.15
N ALA A 323 -7.35 -4.46 0.22
CA ALA A 323 -7.69 -5.62 -0.60
C ALA A 323 -6.54 -6.15 -1.47
N LEU A 324 -5.71 -5.26 -2.06
CA LEU A 324 -4.50 -5.68 -2.79
C LEU A 324 -3.49 -6.37 -1.85
N ILE A 325 -3.29 -5.83 -0.64
CA ILE A 325 -2.43 -6.41 0.40
C ILE A 325 -2.98 -7.76 0.88
N SER A 326 -4.29 -7.85 1.12
CA SER A 326 -4.99 -9.09 1.51
C SER A 326 -4.84 -10.18 0.46
N TYR A 327 -5.05 -9.86 -0.83
CA TYR A 327 -4.78 -10.80 -1.92
C TYR A 327 -3.32 -11.30 -1.89
N LEU A 328 -2.35 -10.37 -1.83
CA LEU A 328 -0.91 -10.67 -1.83
C LEU A 328 -0.39 -11.36 -0.55
N ARG A 329 -1.20 -11.47 0.50
CA ARG A 329 -0.87 -12.25 1.71
C ARG A 329 -1.24 -13.73 1.56
N GLU A 330 -2.38 -14.00 0.94
CA GLU A 330 -2.88 -15.37 0.72
C GLU A 330 -2.37 -16.00 -0.60
N HIS A 331 -1.91 -15.20 -1.56
CA HIS A 331 -1.50 -15.67 -2.89
C HIS A 331 -0.01 -15.41 -3.18
N THR A 332 0.74 -16.47 -3.49
CA THR A 332 2.12 -16.36 -4.00
C THR A 332 2.13 -16.26 -5.52
N LEU A 333 2.60 -15.12 -6.04
CA LEU A 333 2.81 -14.90 -7.47
C LEU A 333 3.94 -15.78 -8.01
N GLU A 334 3.75 -16.36 -9.19
CA GLU A 334 4.81 -17.07 -9.92
C GLU A 334 5.90 -16.11 -10.41
N ALA A 335 7.15 -16.59 -10.53
CA ALA A 335 8.28 -15.77 -10.95
C ALA A 335 8.06 -15.06 -12.30
N ALA A 336 7.46 -15.75 -13.28
CA ALA A 336 7.19 -15.19 -14.60
C ALA A 336 6.06 -14.13 -14.59
N GLU A 337 5.07 -14.27 -13.70
CA GLU A 337 4.06 -13.24 -13.48
C GLU A 337 4.67 -12.03 -12.79
N LEU A 338 5.46 -12.25 -11.73
CA LEU A 338 6.16 -11.19 -11.01
C LEU A 338 7.09 -10.38 -11.93
N GLU A 339 7.85 -11.04 -12.81
CA GLU A 339 8.70 -10.35 -13.79
C GLU A 339 7.90 -9.37 -14.65
N GLN A 340 6.75 -9.79 -15.20
CA GLN A 340 5.90 -8.95 -16.05
C GLN A 340 5.25 -7.79 -15.27
N ILE A 341 4.94 -8.00 -14.00
CA ILE A 341 4.43 -6.93 -13.11
C ILE A 341 5.55 -5.94 -12.79
N CYS A 342 6.78 -6.41 -12.56
CA CYS A 342 7.97 -5.58 -12.40
C CYS A 342 8.39 -4.89 -13.71
N GLN A 343 7.99 -5.38 -14.89
CA GLN A 343 8.07 -4.59 -16.14
C GLN A 343 7.07 -3.44 -16.17
N GLN A 344 6.10 -3.39 -15.26
CA GLN A 344 4.97 -2.43 -15.27
C GLN A 344 4.18 -2.44 -16.58
N ARG A 345 4.32 -3.50 -17.40
CA ARG A 345 3.69 -3.66 -18.72
C ARG A 345 3.51 -5.14 -19.03
N PHE A 346 2.31 -5.54 -19.43
CA PHE A 346 1.98 -6.91 -19.84
C PHE A 346 0.85 -6.91 -20.88
N THR A 347 0.60 -8.07 -21.51
CA THR A 347 -0.50 -8.22 -22.47
C THR A 347 -1.60 -9.12 -21.88
N LEU A 348 -2.86 -8.74 -22.07
CA LEU A 348 -4.04 -9.58 -21.80
C LEU A 348 -4.90 -9.65 -23.07
N SER A 349 -5.59 -10.77 -23.28
CA SER A 349 -6.65 -10.86 -24.30
C SER A 349 -7.94 -10.15 -23.84
N TYR A 350 -8.82 -9.81 -24.79
CA TYR A 350 -10.17 -9.33 -24.49
C TYR A 350 -10.92 -10.30 -23.56
N GLN A 351 -10.81 -11.61 -23.83
CA GLN A 351 -11.39 -12.66 -22.99
C GLN A 351 -10.86 -12.56 -21.55
N GLU A 352 -9.55 -12.43 -21.35
CA GLU A 352 -9.00 -12.27 -20.00
C GLU A 352 -9.43 -10.99 -19.30
N ILE A 353 -9.69 -9.89 -20.01
CA ILE A 353 -10.21 -8.65 -19.39
C ILE A 353 -11.71 -8.78 -19.05
N THR A 354 -12.47 -9.57 -19.82
CA THR A 354 -13.94 -9.73 -19.68
C THR A 354 -14.38 -10.97 -18.89
N GLU A 355 -13.46 -11.90 -18.62
CA GLU A 355 -13.68 -13.14 -17.88
C GLU A 355 -14.20 -12.91 -16.45
N ALA A 356 -14.97 -13.88 -15.96
CA ALA A 356 -15.58 -13.84 -14.63
C ALA A 356 -14.60 -14.26 -13.53
N ASN A 357 -14.40 -13.37 -12.57
CA ASN A 357 -13.49 -13.60 -11.46
C ASN A 357 -14.10 -14.43 -10.33
N CYS A 358 -13.75 -15.71 -10.23
CA CYS A 358 -14.06 -16.57 -9.08
C CYS A 358 -12.94 -16.53 -8.02
N PHE A 359 -13.27 -16.73 -6.74
CA PHE A 359 -12.27 -16.90 -5.67
C PHE A 359 -11.22 -17.96 -6.04
N GLY A 360 -9.94 -17.69 -5.77
CA GLY A 360 -8.82 -18.55 -6.16
C GLY A 360 -8.58 -18.68 -7.68
N LYS A 361 -9.38 -18.03 -8.53
CA LYS A 361 -9.21 -17.97 -9.99
C LYS A 361 -8.99 -16.55 -10.53
N VAL A 362 -9.14 -15.53 -9.70
CA VAL A 362 -8.81 -14.13 -10.05
C VAL A 362 -7.33 -14.08 -10.39
N LYS A 363 -6.97 -13.96 -11.68
CA LYS A 363 -5.56 -13.78 -12.06
C LYS A 363 -5.12 -12.40 -11.58
N PHE A 364 -3.95 -12.30 -10.97
CA PHE A 364 -3.52 -11.04 -10.35
C PHE A 364 -3.47 -9.88 -11.36
N LYS A 365 -3.02 -10.13 -12.60
CA LYS A 365 -3.08 -9.14 -13.70
C LYS A 365 -4.49 -8.62 -14.02
N GLN A 366 -5.52 -9.47 -13.94
CA GLN A 366 -6.92 -9.07 -14.15
C GLN A 366 -7.38 -8.13 -13.01
N LEU A 367 -7.05 -8.49 -11.77
CA LEU A 367 -7.30 -7.64 -10.59
C LEU A 367 -6.62 -6.28 -10.73
N LEU A 368 -5.36 -6.22 -11.19
CA LEU A 368 -4.64 -4.97 -11.40
C LEU A 368 -5.33 -4.06 -12.43
N VAL A 369 -5.87 -4.62 -13.52
CA VAL A 369 -6.60 -3.85 -14.54
C VAL A 369 -7.98 -3.42 -14.04
N HIS A 370 -8.78 -4.33 -13.48
CA HIS A 370 -10.12 -4.00 -12.96
C HIS A 370 -10.07 -2.97 -11.84
N ALA A 371 -9.12 -3.10 -10.92
CA ALA A 371 -8.91 -2.15 -9.82
C ALA A 371 -8.33 -0.80 -10.27
N GLY A 372 -7.79 -0.67 -11.50
CA GLY A 372 -7.23 0.56 -12.05
C GLY A 372 -5.76 0.83 -11.71
N TYR A 373 -5.04 -0.15 -11.15
CA TYR A 373 -3.59 -0.09 -10.99
C TYR A 373 -2.86 -0.12 -12.34
N PHE A 374 -3.43 -0.86 -13.28
CA PHE A 374 -3.00 -0.95 -14.67
C PHE A 374 -4.15 -0.55 -15.57
N SER A 375 -3.85 -0.01 -16.74
CA SER A 375 -4.82 0.44 -17.72
C SER A 375 -4.39 0.09 -19.15
N ILE A 376 -5.35 0.10 -20.08
CA ILE A 376 -5.10 -0.22 -21.49
C ILE A 376 -4.27 0.91 -22.10
N LEU A 377 -3.07 0.60 -22.58
CA LEU A 377 -2.18 1.58 -23.23
C LEU A 377 -2.36 1.60 -24.74
N SER A 378 -2.56 0.42 -25.34
CA SER A 378 -2.77 0.22 -26.78
C SER A 378 -3.35 -1.16 -27.06
N ILE A 379 -3.89 -1.35 -28.26
CA ILE A 379 -4.10 -2.68 -28.83
C ILE A 379 -2.72 -3.27 -29.18
N ALA A 380 -2.50 -4.54 -28.84
CA ALA A 380 -1.25 -5.25 -29.08
C ALA A 380 -1.30 -5.95 -30.44
N GLY A 381 -0.27 -5.73 -31.27
CA GLY A 381 -0.19 -6.32 -32.61
C GLY A 381 -0.78 -5.48 -33.74
N ASN A 382 -1.29 -4.27 -33.47
CA ASN A 382 -1.70 -3.30 -34.51
C ASN A 382 -0.49 -2.62 -35.20
N GLU A 383 0.48 -3.42 -35.63
CA GLU A 383 1.37 -3.14 -36.77
C GLU A 383 0.73 -3.74 -38.02
N LEU A 384 -0.54 -3.40 -38.28
CA LEU A 384 -1.25 -3.86 -39.47
C LEU A 384 -0.99 -2.88 -40.61
N ASP A 385 -0.60 -3.42 -41.77
CA ASP A 385 -0.64 -2.71 -43.04
C ASP A 385 -2.06 -2.17 -43.30
N SER A 386 -2.17 -1.04 -44.00
CA SER A 386 -3.38 -0.20 -44.07
C SER A 386 -4.65 -0.82 -44.68
N ASP A 387 -4.57 -2.07 -45.11
CA ASP A 387 -5.52 -2.71 -46.04
C ASP A 387 -6.28 -3.90 -45.40
N ASP A 388 -5.92 -4.34 -44.19
CA ASP A 388 -6.64 -5.39 -43.45
C ASP A 388 -7.83 -4.84 -42.65
N GLU A 389 -8.95 -5.58 -42.63
CA GLU A 389 -10.09 -5.23 -41.76
C GLU A 389 -9.70 -5.32 -40.27
N PRO A 390 -10.13 -4.35 -39.43
CA PRO A 390 -9.75 -4.33 -38.02
C PRO A 390 -10.26 -5.58 -37.29
N GLU A 391 -9.39 -6.26 -36.54
CA GLU A 391 -9.79 -7.45 -35.79
C GLU A 391 -11.01 -7.16 -34.90
N PRO A 392 -12.00 -8.08 -34.86
CA PRO A 392 -13.18 -7.90 -34.03
C PRO A 392 -12.79 -7.94 -32.54
N PRO A 393 -13.47 -7.16 -31.68
CA PRO A 393 -13.02 -6.90 -30.31
C PRO A 393 -12.68 -8.14 -29.49
N GLU A 394 -13.44 -9.23 -29.65
CA GLU A 394 -13.28 -10.46 -28.88
C GLU A 394 -11.99 -11.24 -29.15
N LYS A 395 -11.28 -10.92 -30.25
CA LYS A 395 -9.97 -11.51 -30.60
C LYS A 395 -8.80 -10.65 -30.16
N ARG A 396 -9.03 -9.36 -29.90
CA ARG A 396 -7.98 -8.38 -29.61
C ARG A 396 -7.20 -8.74 -28.37
N LYS A 397 -5.94 -8.32 -28.38
CA LYS A 397 -5.06 -8.29 -27.22
C LYS A 397 -4.75 -6.84 -26.88
N PHE A 398 -4.61 -6.55 -25.61
CA PHE A 398 -4.36 -5.22 -25.09
C PHE A 398 -3.03 -5.22 -24.36
N THR A 399 -2.18 -4.25 -24.67
CA THR A 399 -1.02 -3.97 -23.85
C THR A 399 -1.45 -3.08 -22.69
N CYS A 400 -1.41 -3.63 -21.49
CA CYS A 400 -1.73 -2.93 -20.25
C CYS A 400 -0.43 -2.51 -19.55
N GLY A 401 -0.45 -1.36 -18.88
CA GLY A 401 0.66 -0.90 -18.03
C GLY A 401 0.17 -0.01 -16.91
N ILE A 402 1.07 0.43 -16.03
CA ILE A 402 0.70 1.34 -14.93
C ILE A 402 0.03 2.61 -15.49
N THR A 403 -1.11 2.95 -14.91
CA THR A 403 -2.00 4.01 -15.38
C THR A 403 -1.35 5.39 -15.41
N ASN A 404 -0.76 5.83 -14.29
CA ASN A 404 -0.15 7.16 -14.12
C ASN A 404 0.70 7.22 -12.83
N LYS A 405 1.28 8.39 -12.54
CA LYS A 405 2.18 8.58 -11.40
C LYS A 405 1.48 8.48 -10.02
N ASP A 406 0.24 8.95 -9.88
CA ASP A 406 -0.56 8.79 -8.65
C ASP A 406 -0.73 7.30 -8.31
N VAL A 407 -1.10 6.51 -9.32
CA VAL A 407 -1.26 5.05 -9.22
C VAL A 407 0.08 4.35 -8.94
N GLU A 408 1.17 4.73 -9.63
CA GLU A 408 2.51 4.16 -9.42
C GLU A 408 2.99 4.31 -7.96
N ASP A 409 2.87 5.53 -7.43
CA ASP A 409 3.33 5.88 -6.07
C ASP A 409 2.57 5.12 -4.96
N VAL A 410 1.43 4.51 -5.29
CA VAL A 410 0.66 3.64 -4.38
C VAL A 410 0.98 2.17 -4.63
N PHE A 411 1.02 1.75 -5.89
CA PHE A 411 1.21 0.35 -6.26
C PHE A 411 2.59 -0.16 -5.89
N VAL A 412 3.64 0.59 -6.25
CA VAL A 412 5.01 0.09 -6.16
C VAL A 412 5.45 -0.14 -4.70
N PRO A 413 5.14 0.74 -3.72
CA PRO A 413 5.38 0.44 -2.31
C PRO A 413 4.69 -0.84 -1.81
N VAL A 414 3.47 -1.16 -2.29
CA VAL A 414 2.80 -2.42 -1.92
C VAL A 414 3.54 -3.63 -2.49
N LEU A 415 3.94 -3.56 -3.76
CA LEU A 415 4.74 -4.59 -4.41
C LEU A 415 6.09 -4.80 -3.71
N THR A 416 6.79 -3.73 -3.34
CA THR A 416 8.04 -3.81 -2.55
C THR A 416 7.81 -4.46 -1.18
N LYS A 417 6.70 -4.17 -0.48
CA LYS A 417 6.37 -4.84 0.79
C LYS A 417 6.13 -6.34 0.60
N TYR A 418 5.38 -6.74 -0.44
CA TYR A 418 5.19 -8.15 -0.79
C TYR A 418 6.53 -8.86 -1.07
N LEU A 419 7.44 -8.22 -1.81
CA LEU A 419 8.77 -8.73 -2.13
C LEU A 419 9.72 -8.88 -0.93
N LEU A 420 9.39 -8.28 0.21
CA LEU A 420 10.09 -8.48 1.49
C LEU A 420 9.34 -9.44 2.44
N GLY A 421 8.22 -10.01 2.00
CA GLY A 421 7.35 -10.87 2.82
C GLY A 421 6.57 -10.09 3.89
N PHE A 422 6.26 -8.82 3.63
CA PHE A 422 5.64 -7.87 4.57
C PHE A 422 6.39 -7.71 5.92
N ASP A 423 7.70 -7.98 5.94
CA ASP A 423 8.57 -7.87 7.11
C ASP A 423 8.99 -6.41 7.35
N GLU A 424 8.38 -5.77 8.35
CA GLU A 424 8.63 -4.35 8.69
C GLU A 424 10.09 -4.08 9.15
N GLN A 425 10.83 -5.08 9.66
CA GLN A 425 12.26 -4.90 9.94
C GLN A 425 13.04 -4.83 8.62
N LYS A 426 12.81 -5.76 7.69
CA LYS A 426 13.45 -5.72 6.36
C LYS A 426 13.12 -4.44 5.60
N ILE A 427 11.87 -3.98 5.67
CA ILE A 427 11.43 -2.71 5.07
C ILE A 427 12.23 -1.54 5.68
N SER A 428 12.29 -1.44 7.01
CA SER A 428 13.05 -0.39 7.70
C SER A 428 14.56 -0.42 7.42
N GLU A 429 15.13 -1.59 7.15
CA GLU A 429 16.53 -1.74 6.77
C GLU A 429 16.78 -1.41 5.29
N LEU A 430 15.85 -1.76 4.39
CA LEU A 430 15.88 -1.36 2.99
C LEU A 430 15.78 0.16 2.84
N ASP A 431 14.84 0.81 3.53
CA ASP A 431 14.68 2.27 3.50
C ASP A 431 15.97 3.01 3.91
N LYS A 432 16.69 2.49 4.91
CA LYS A 432 17.99 3.03 5.35
C LYS A 432 19.08 2.82 4.29
N ALA A 433 19.08 1.69 3.59
CA ALA A 433 20.02 1.43 2.50
C ALA A 433 19.74 2.35 1.30
N ASN A 434 18.47 2.44 0.89
CA ASN A 434 18.00 3.31 -0.20
C ASN A 434 18.36 4.78 0.06
N ALA A 435 18.02 5.32 1.24
CA ALA A 435 18.33 6.70 1.60
C ALA A 435 19.85 7.02 1.55
N ARG A 436 20.70 6.02 1.83
CA ARG A 436 22.16 6.16 1.72
C ARG A 436 22.62 6.04 0.27
N ALA A 437 22.10 5.10 -0.52
CA ALA A 437 22.39 4.99 -1.95
C ALA A 437 22.07 6.30 -2.69
N GLN A 438 20.89 6.85 -2.43
CA GLN A 438 20.46 8.17 -2.93
C GLN A 438 21.42 9.29 -2.51
N HIS A 439 21.88 9.30 -1.26
CA HIS A 439 22.83 10.29 -0.76
C HIS A 439 24.21 10.21 -1.45
N PHE A 440 24.70 9.01 -1.74
CA PHE A 440 25.98 8.82 -2.44
C PHE A 440 25.87 9.10 -3.95
N LEU A 441 24.75 8.77 -4.59
CA LEU A 441 24.51 9.09 -6.01
C LEU A 441 24.44 10.61 -6.24
N LEU A 442 23.80 11.35 -5.32
CA LEU A 442 23.79 12.82 -5.32
C LEU A 442 25.18 13.45 -5.11
N LYS A 443 26.17 12.68 -4.63
CA LYS A 443 27.57 13.08 -4.50
C LYS A 443 28.47 12.57 -5.65
N GLY A 444 27.94 11.77 -6.58
CA GLY A 444 28.72 11.11 -7.63
C GLY A 444 29.58 9.93 -7.15
N ASP A 445 29.37 9.44 -5.93
CA ASP A 445 30.12 8.31 -5.36
C ASP A 445 29.45 6.98 -5.76
N MET A 446 29.80 6.48 -6.93
CA MET A 446 29.19 5.26 -7.49
C MET A 446 29.56 3.99 -6.70
N GLU A 447 30.77 3.93 -6.13
CA GLU A 447 31.20 2.78 -5.33
C GLU A 447 30.35 2.63 -4.07
N GLN A 448 30.17 3.72 -3.31
CA GLN A 448 29.29 3.69 -2.14
C GLN A 448 27.83 3.55 -2.54
N THR A 449 27.39 4.12 -3.67
CA THR A 449 26.03 3.90 -4.19
C THR A 449 25.76 2.41 -4.39
N CYS A 450 26.60 1.71 -5.15
CA CYS A 450 26.46 0.28 -5.42
C CYS A 450 26.59 -0.58 -4.15
N MET A 451 27.47 -0.20 -3.20
CA MET A 451 27.57 -0.87 -1.90
C MET A 451 26.27 -0.77 -1.09
N GLN A 452 25.63 0.41 -1.05
CA GLN A 452 24.34 0.56 -0.36
C GLN A 452 23.20 -0.15 -1.10
N LEU A 453 23.21 -0.16 -2.44
CA LEU A 453 22.26 -0.95 -3.24
C LEU A 453 22.38 -2.45 -2.95
N ASN A 454 23.61 -2.98 -2.81
CA ASN A 454 23.84 -4.37 -2.39
C ASN A 454 23.30 -4.67 -0.98
N LEU A 455 23.45 -3.74 -0.03
CA LEU A 455 22.85 -3.88 1.31
C LEU A 455 21.32 -3.94 1.27
N GLY A 456 20.70 -3.25 0.31
CA GLY A 456 19.26 -3.36 0.01
C GLY A 456 18.88 -4.69 -0.64
N LEU A 457 19.61 -5.12 -1.67
CA LEU A 457 19.37 -6.40 -2.37
C LEU A 457 19.43 -7.60 -1.42
N CYS A 458 20.33 -7.57 -0.43
CA CYS A 458 20.44 -8.58 0.63
C CYS A 458 19.20 -8.72 1.55
N LYS A 459 18.20 -7.83 1.45
CA LYS A 459 16.92 -7.95 2.18
C LYS A 459 15.87 -8.76 1.43
N ILE A 460 16.04 -8.96 0.12
CA ILE A 460 15.09 -9.68 -0.72
C ILE A 460 15.27 -11.19 -0.54
N GLY A 461 14.16 -11.92 -0.49
CA GLY A 461 14.17 -13.37 -0.25
C GLY A 461 14.87 -14.19 -1.35
N TYR A 462 15.48 -15.32 -0.96
CA TYR A 462 16.12 -16.25 -1.91
C TYR A 462 15.16 -16.70 -3.02
N SER A 463 13.90 -16.97 -2.69
CA SER A 463 12.84 -17.43 -3.60
C SER A 463 12.56 -16.44 -4.73
N ILE A 464 12.78 -15.14 -4.49
CA ILE A 464 12.58 -14.07 -5.47
C ILE A 464 13.82 -13.89 -6.34
N LEU A 465 15.03 -13.90 -5.73
CA LEU A 465 16.27 -13.65 -6.46
C LEU A 465 16.96 -14.91 -7.05
N HIS A 466 16.41 -16.12 -6.90
CA HIS A 466 17.09 -17.34 -7.39
C HIS A 466 17.15 -17.40 -8.93
N ASP A 467 16.03 -17.10 -9.58
CA ASP A 467 15.85 -17.15 -11.04
C ASP A 467 15.59 -15.76 -11.64
N ALA A 468 15.80 -14.70 -10.85
CA ALA A 468 15.57 -13.31 -11.23
C ALA A 468 16.31 -12.93 -12.52
N LYS A 469 15.58 -12.36 -13.48
CA LYS A 469 16.14 -11.69 -14.67
C LYS A 469 16.61 -10.27 -14.35
N GLU A 470 17.37 -9.70 -15.30
CA GLU A 470 17.92 -8.34 -15.29
C GLU A 470 16.85 -7.28 -14.94
N VAL A 471 15.67 -7.42 -15.55
CA VAL A 471 14.43 -6.66 -15.29
C VAL A 471 14.09 -6.52 -13.79
N LEU A 472 14.19 -7.60 -13.01
CA LEU A 472 13.81 -7.56 -11.60
C LEU A 472 14.85 -6.79 -10.78
N TYR A 473 16.13 -6.92 -11.13
CA TYR A 473 17.18 -6.09 -10.56
C TYR A 473 17.01 -4.61 -10.96
N ALA A 474 16.75 -4.31 -12.24
CA ALA A 474 16.49 -2.96 -12.72
C ALA A 474 15.33 -2.30 -11.95
N PHE A 475 14.23 -3.04 -11.74
CA PHE A 475 13.12 -2.59 -10.88
C PHE A 475 13.56 -2.27 -9.45
N PHE A 476 14.31 -3.15 -8.77
CA PHE A 476 14.78 -2.87 -7.41
C PHE A 476 15.77 -1.70 -7.32
N LEU A 477 16.68 -1.55 -8.30
CA LEU A 477 17.68 -0.48 -8.32
C LEU A 477 17.04 0.89 -8.63
N ASP A 478 16.11 0.94 -9.59
CA ASP A 478 15.29 2.14 -9.86
C ASP A 478 14.56 2.60 -8.60
N GLN A 479 13.81 1.68 -7.97
CA GLN A 479 13.03 1.99 -6.78
C GLN A 479 13.89 2.34 -5.56
N ALA A 480 15.10 1.82 -5.47
CA ALA A 480 16.04 2.20 -4.42
C ALA A 480 16.59 3.62 -4.59
N LEU A 481 16.72 4.10 -5.83
CA LEU A 481 17.26 5.42 -6.16
C LEU A 481 16.19 6.52 -6.26
N ARG A 482 14.93 6.17 -6.55
CA ARG A 482 13.80 7.11 -6.63
C ARG A 482 13.60 7.88 -5.32
N SER A 483 13.58 9.22 -5.39
CA SER A 483 13.38 10.09 -4.21
C SER A 483 12.90 11.50 -4.59
N LYS A 484 12.55 12.34 -3.60
CA LYS A 484 12.22 13.77 -3.83
C LYS A 484 13.33 14.60 -4.49
N LYS A 485 14.56 14.06 -4.63
CA LYS A 485 15.71 14.72 -5.27
C LYS A 485 16.24 13.97 -6.49
N ILE A 486 15.68 12.80 -6.78
CA ILE A 486 16.12 11.87 -7.82
C ILE A 486 14.84 11.34 -8.47
N GLU A 487 14.46 11.97 -9.56
CA GLU A 487 13.45 11.45 -10.48
C GLU A 487 14.07 10.25 -11.21
N THR A 488 13.28 9.21 -11.46
CA THR A 488 13.77 8.04 -12.19
C THR A 488 12.74 7.53 -13.19
N ASP A 489 13.23 7.12 -14.35
CA ASP A 489 12.46 6.59 -15.47
C ASP A 489 13.07 5.25 -15.85
N ARG A 490 12.24 4.22 -16.02
CA ARG A 490 12.69 2.90 -16.48
C ARG A 490 12.41 2.77 -17.95
N GLU A 491 13.22 1.96 -18.62
CA GLU A 491 13.05 1.66 -20.05
C GLU A 491 13.04 2.95 -20.91
N ASP A 492 13.98 3.89 -20.67
CA ASP A 492 14.12 5.13 -21.47
C ASP A 492 14.53 4.78 -22.92
N GLU A 493 13.58 4.97 -23.84
CA GLU A 493 13.66 4.59 -25.25
C GLU A 493 14.16 5.74 -26.13
N ASN A 494 15.07 5.42 -27.06
CA ASN A 494 15.45 6.29 -28.16
C ASN A 494 15.29 5.55 -29.51
N ASN A 495 15.60 6.20 -30.62
CA ASN A 495 15.48 5.63 -31.96
C ASN A 495 16.46 4.49 -32.30
N LEU A 496 17.37 4.13 -31.39
CA LEU A 496 18.38 3.08 -31.56
C LEU A 496 18.25 1.93 -30.56
N GLY A 497 17.61 2.14 -29.41
CA GLY A 497 17.44 1.14 -28.36
C GLY A 497 16.86 1.72 -27.06
N ARG A 498 17.07 1.00 -25.95
CA ARG A 498 16.40 1.26 -24.68
C ARG A 498 17.30 0.95 -23.50
N SER A 499 17.59 1.96 -22.68
CA SER A 499 18.38 1.78 -21.45
C SER A 499 17.53 1.21 -20.32
N ASP A 500 18.12 0.48 -19.37
CA ASP A 500 17.37 -0.16 -18.29
C ASP A 500 16.62 0.85 -17.41
N PHE A 501 17.32 1.88 -16.93
CA PHE A 501 16.72 3.03 -16.24
C PHE A 501 17.64 4.25 -16.21
N VAL A 502 17.06 5.42 -15.96
CA VAL A 502 17.72 6.72 -15.85
C VAL A 502 17.42 7.31 -14.48
N ALA A 503 18.42 7.89 -13.81
CA ALA A 503 18.25 8.68 -12.59
C ALA A 503 18.61 10.15 -12.84
N LYS A 504 17.60 11.01 -12.83
CA LYS A 504 17.67 12.46 -13.03
C LYS A 504 17.73 13.15 -11.68
N THR A 505 18.86 13.78 -11.38
CA THR A 505 19.01 14.66 -10.21
C THR A 505 18.79 16.12 -10.61
N LYS A 506 18.87 17.05 -9.65
CA LYS A 506 18.84 18.48 -9.97
C LYS A 506 19.95 18.89 -10.96
N ASP A 507 21.16 18.40 -10.74
CA ASP A 507 22.37 18.92 -11.37
C ASP A 507 23.09 17.90 -12.28
N HIS A 508 22.62 16.65 -12.36
CA HIS A 508 23.26 15.54 -13.09
C HIS A 508 22.24 14.48 -13.56
N ILE A 509 22.51 13.80 -14.68
CA ILE A 509 21.71 12.67 -15.19
C ILE A 509 22.58 11.41 -15.30
N TYR A 510 22.16 10.32 -14.68
CA TYR A 510 22.81 9.02 -14.76
C TYR A 510 21.96 8.06 -15.58
N VAL A 511 22.56 7.38 -16.54
CA VAL A 511 21.89 6.40 -17.42
C VAL A 511 22.49 5.04 -17.10
N PHE A 512 21.68 4.08 -16.69
CA PHE A 512 22.15 2.77 -16.21
C PHE A 512 21.95 1.69 -17.28
N GLU A 513 22.94 0.80 -17.36
CA GLU A 513 22.90 -0.42 -18.16
C GLU A 513 23.40 -1.58 -17.30
N LEU A 514 22.57 -2.59 -17.10
CA LEU A 514 22.88 -3.77 -16.31
C LEU A 514 23.40 -4.88 -17.22
N LYS A 515 24.29 -5.73 -16.73
CA LYS A 515 24.60 -7.03 -17.34
C LYS A 515 24.70 -8.10 -16.27
N ARG A 516 24.22 -9.29 -16.57
CA ARG A 516 24.32 -10.46 -15.68
C ARG A 516 25.55 -11.30 -15.96
N LEU A 517 26.22 -11.71 -14.89
CA LEU A 517 27.37 -12.61 -14.90
C LEU A 517 26.99 -13.94 -14.22
N SER A 518 27.12 -15.04 -14.98
CA SER A 518 26.60 -16.36 -14.61
C SER A 518 27.27 -16.95 -13.35
N LYS A 519 26.60 -17.93 -12.72
CA LYS A 519 27.13 -18.65 -11.53
C LYS A 519 28.48 -19.36 -11.76
N ALA A 520 28.84 -19.67 -13.01
CA ALA A 520 30.05 -20.43 -13.38
C ALA A 520 31.32 -19.57 -13.59
N THR A 521 31.14 -18.28 -13.88
CA THR A 521 32.19 -17.32 -14.25
C THR A 521 32.12 -16.15 -13.28
N SER A 522 33.10 -16.01 -12.37
CA SER A 522 33.06 -14.94 -11.36
C SER A 522 34.44 -14.31 -11.07
N THR A 523 35.33 -14.32 -12.06
CA THR A 523 36.64 -13.65 -11.97
C THR A 523 36.50 -12.13 -12.20
N LYS A 524 37.54 -11.35 -11.88
CA LYS A 524 37.56 -9.91 -12.21
C LYS A 524 37.62 -9.66 -13.71
N ASP A 525 38.24 -10.56 -14.47
CA ASP A 525 38.33 -10.46 -15.93
C ASP A 525 36.96 -10.68 -16.58
N ASP A 526 36.17 -11.65 -16.09
CA ASP A 526 34.77 -11.84 -16.51
C ASP A 526 33.92 -10.59 -16.22
N GLN A 527 34.13 -9.97 -15.05
CA GLN A 527 33.43 -8.75 -14.64
C GLN A 527 33.79 -7.56 -15.52
N HIS A 528 35.08 -7.38 -15.85
CA HIS A 528 35.54 -6.33 -16.76
C HIS A 528 34.99 -6.54 -18.18
N SER A 529 34.98 -7.77 -18.68
CA SER A 529 34.38 -8.12 -19.98
C SER A 529 32.88 -7.78 -20.04
N MET A 530 32.12 -8.02 -18.98
CA MET A 530 30.70 -7.62 -18.92
C MET A 530 30.51 -6.09 -18.84
N LEU A 531 31.44 -5.35 -18.21
CA LEU A 531 31.45 -3.88 -18.27
C LEU A 531 31.74 -3.37 -19.70
N ASP A 532 32.63 -4.04 -20.45
CA ASP A 532 32.91 -3.70 -21.84
C ASP A 532 31.69 -3.94 -22.75
N VAL A 533 30.97 -5.05 -22.56
CA VAL A 533 29.72 -5.35 -23.27
C VAL A 533 28.65 -4.28 -23.00
N ALA A 534 28.45 -3.92 -21.71
CA ALA A 534 27.53 -2.85 -21.34
C ALA A 534 27.94 -1.51 -21.99
N GLU A 535 29.20 -1.11 -21.86
CA GLU A 535 29.70 0.14 -22.45
C GLU A 535 29.51 0.18 -23.98
N GLN A 536 29.84 -0.90 -24.69
CA GLN A 536 29.64 -0.99 -26.14
C GLN A 536 28.16 -0.87 -26.52
N GLN A 537 27.25 -1.46 -25.74
CA GLN A 537 25.82 -1.32 -25.95
C GLN A 537 25.37 0.14 -25.74
N MET A 538 25.77 0.78 -24.63
CA MET A 538 25.43 2.18 -24.34
C MET A 538 25.91 3.14 -25.42
N ILE A 539 27.13 2.94 -25.94
CA ILE A 539 27.71 3.77 -27.01
C ILE A 539 27.00 3.52 -28.35
N SER A 540 26.87 2.26 -28.77
CA SER A 540 26.28 1.90 -30.07
C SER A 540 24.79 2.23 -30.17
N ARG A 541 24.07 2.19 -29.05
CA ARG A 541 22.65 2.54 -28.95
C ARG A 541 22.41 4.00 -28.52
N GLY A 542 23.48 4.79 -28.34
CA GLY A 542 23.40 6.21 -28.02
C GLY A 542 22.61 6.52 -26.75
N TYR A 543 22.71 5.70 -25.70
CA TYR A 543 21.92 5.87 -24.48
C TYR A 543 22.22 7.21 -23.78
N GLY A 544 21.16 7.87 -23.31
CA GLY A 544 21.23 9.23 -22.78
C GLY A 544 21.18 10.36 -23.81
N SER A 545 21.15 10.06 -25.12
CA SER A 545 21.00 11.07 -26.19
C SER A 545 19.78 11.97 -26.01
N ASN A 546 18.63 11.40 -25.62
CA ASN A 546 17.39 12.11 -25.26
C ASN A 546 17.56 13.19 -24.17
N HIS A 547 18.67 13.16 -23.42
CA HIS A 547 18.97 14.09 -22.34
C HIS A 547 20.10 15.07 -22.66
N MET A 548 20.79 14.91 -23.79
CA MET A 548 21.77 15.89 -24.25
C MET A 548 21.09 17.22 -24.58
N GLY A 549 21.82 18.33 -24.41
CA GLY A 549 21.27 19.69 -24.59
C GLY A 549 20.38 20.20 -23.45
N LYS A 550 19.88 19.35 -22.54
CA LYS A 550 19.03 19.76 -21.39
C LYS A 550 19.79 20.45 -20.24
N GLY A 551 20.97 21.02 -20.52
CA GLY A 551 21.79 21.78 -19.57
C GLY A 551 22.44 20.99 -18.42
N LYS A 552 22.21 19.67 -18.31
CA LYS A 552 22.80 18.80 -17.28
C LYS A 552 23.85 17.86 -17.88
N PRO A 553 24.97 17.60 -17.17
CA PRO A 553 25.89 16.52 -17.52
C PRO A 553 25.17 15.16 -17.50
N VAL A 554 25.46 14.35 -18.52
CA VAL A 554 24.99 12.96 -18.65
C VAL A 554 26.16 12.01 -18.39
N THR A 555 25.94 10.93 -17.66
CA THR A 555 26.95 9.90 -17.38
C THR A 555 26.33 8.52 -17.51
N GLY A 556 26.92 7.69 -18.37
CA GLY A 556 26.59 6.27 -18.44
C GLY A 556 27.13 5.52 -17.23
N VAL A 557 26.39 4.54 -16.73
CA VAL A 557 26.74 3.69 -15.59
C VAL A 557 26.47 2.23 -15.97
N ALA A 558 27.52 1.53 -16.38
CA ALA A 558 27.47 0.08 -16.54
C ALA A 558 27.52 -0.59 -15.15
N LEU A 559 26.64 -1.57 -14.91
CA LEU A 559 26.59 -2.37 -13.69
C LEU A 559 26.63 -3.87 -14.03
N VAL A 560 27.46 -4.64 -13.35
CA VAL A 560 27.51 -6.10 -13.50
C VAL A 560 26.96 -6.77 -12.24
N ILE A 561 25.97 -7.64 -12.40
CA ILE A 561 25.32 -8.40 -11.32
C ILE A 561 25.78 -9.85 -11.40
N CYS A 562 26.39 -10.36 -10.34
CA CYS A 562 26.85 -11.74 -10.30
C CYS A 562 25.78 -12.67 -9.71
N ASP A 563 25.27 -13.61 -10.50
CA ASP A 563 24.19 -14.54 -10.11
C ASP A 563 24.56 -15.46 -8.91
N LYS A 564 25.87 -15.65 -8.68
CA LYS A 564 26.41 -16.39 -7.54
C LYS A 564 26.19 -15.67 -6.21
N TYR A 565 26.29 -14.33 -6.22
CA TYR A 565 26.19 -13.48 -5.03
C TYR A 565 24.90 -12.66 -4.98
N ARG A 566 24.18 -12.53 -6.11
CA ARG A 566 22.94 -11.75 -6.32
C ARG A 566 23.11 -10.27 -5.96
N GLN A 567 24.30 -9.77 -6.25
CA GLN A 567 24.81 -8.46 -5.89
C GLN A 567 25.53 -7.86 -7.11
N ILE A 568 25.56 -6.53 -7.17
CA ILE A 568 26.44 -5.77 -8.06
C ILE A 568 27.88 -6.11 -7.66
N CYS A 569 28.65 -6.71 -8.58
CA CYS A 569 30.05 -7.07 -8.35
C CYS A 569 31.03 -6.12 -9.05
N ALA A 570 30.59 -5.38 -10.06
CA ALA A 570 31.41 -4.36 -10.71
C ALA A 570 30.55 -3.22 -11.27
N TRP A 571 31.15 -2.05 -11.41
CA TRP A 571 30.53 -0.86 -12.00
C TRP A 571 31.55 -0.07 -12.83
N ARG A 572 31.09 0.64 -13.87
CA ARG A 572 31.90 1.60 -14.64
C ARG A 572 31.08 2.84 -14.99
N THR A 573 31.57 4.01 -14.63
CA THR A 573 31.04 5.28 -15.13
C THR A 573 31.74 5.70 -16.43
N ILE A 574 30.95 6.22 -17.37
CA ILE A 574 31.35 6.60 -18.72
C ILE A 574 30.87 8.04 -18.94
N ALA A 575 31.79 9.00 -19.03
CA ALA A 575 31.47 10.41 -19.17
C ALA A 575 32.33 11.10 -20.25
N PRO A 576 31.87 12.17 -20.91
CA PRO A 576 32.70 12.96 -21.81
C PRO A 576 33.94 13.53 -21.09
N ALA A 577 35.11 13.40 -21.70
CA ALA A 577 36.36 13.97 -21.18
C ALA A 577 36.59 15.38 -21.72
N ALA A 578 37.09 16.29 -20.87
CA ALA A 578 37.43 17.67 -21.25
C ALA A 578 38.55 17.76 -22.32
N SER A 579 39.35 16.70 -22.46
CA SER A 579 40.38 16.53 -23.50
C SER A 579 39.85 16.05 -24.86
N GLY A 580 38.55 15.79 -24.98
CA GLY A 580 37.98 14.92 -26.00
C GLY A 580 38.10 13.43 -25.62
N GLY A 581 37.16 12.62 -26.13
CA GLY A 581 37.04 11.19 -25.79
C GLY A 581 36.16 10.92 -24.56
N LEU A 582 36.22 9.68 -24.06
CA LEU A 582 35.45 9.21 -22.90
C LEU A 582 36.37 8.98 -21.69
N LYS A 583 36.03 9.62 -20.57
CA LYS A 583 36.60 9.32 -19.24
C LYS A 583 35.86 8.11 -18.68
N ARG A 584 36.63 7.11 -18.24
CA ARG A 584 36.15 5.92 -17.54
C ARG A 584 36.59 5.94 -16.09
N THR A 585 35.76 5.43 -15.20
CA THR A 585 36.16 5.10 -13.83
C THR A 585 35.37 3.86 -13.44
N GLU A 586 36.06 2.81 -12.99
CA GLU A 586 35.45 1.53 -12.63
C GLU A 586 35.88 1.07 -11.26
N GLY A 587 35.08 0.20 -10.65
CA GLY A 587 35.35 -0.42 -9.37
C GLY A 587 34.74 -1.81 -9.28
N PHE A 588 35.37 -2.64 -8.47
CA PHE A 588 34.97 -4.03 -8.22
C PHE A 588 34.57 -4.16 -6.75
N ILE A 589 33.38 -4.69 -6.49
CA ILE A 589 32.77 -4.77 -5.17
C ILE A 589 32.94 -6.19 -4.63
N GLU A 590 33.56 -6.32 -3.46
CA GLU A 590 33.66 -7.61 -2.79
C GLU A 590 32.27 -8.10 -2.33
N PRO A 591 31.92 -9.38 -2.55
CA PRO A 591 30.63 -9.92 -2.14
C PRO A 591 30.44 -9.80 -0.62
N LEU A 592 29.28 -9.29 -0.20
CA LEU A 592 28.93 -9.15 1.22
C LEU A 592 28.89 -10.52 1.88
N ASN A 593 29.91 -10.81 2.70
CA ASN A 593 30.06 -12.07 3.43
C ASN A 593 30.52 -11.84 4.87
N ILE A 594 30.45 -12.90 5.69
CA ILE A 594 30.75 -12.83 7.14
C ILE A 594 32.22 -12.41 7.39
N GLY A 595 33.16 -12.73 6.49
CA GLY A 595 34.56 -12.34 6.59
C GLY A 595 34.87 -10.89 6.18
N THR A 596 33.99 -10.22 5.42
CA THR A 596 34.21 -8.86 4.90
C THR A 596 33.77 -7.72 5.83
N GLN A 597 33.31 -8.01 7.06
CA GLN A 597 32.75 -6.99 7.98
C GLN A 597 33.68 -5.82 8.31
N GLN A 598 35.01 -5.94 8.13
CA GLN A 598 35.97 -4.87 8.40
C GLN A 598 35.91 -3.69 7.41
N GLN A 599 35.33 -3.84 6.21
CA GLN A 599 35.32 -2.78 5.19
C GLN A 599 34.06 -1.88 5.20
N VAL A 600 33.01 -2.23 5.94
CA VAL A 600 31.70 -1.55 5.88
C VAL A 600 31.61 -0.32 6.82
N GLN A 601 32.70 0.06 7.50
CA GLN A 601 32.74 1.34 8.20
C GLN A 601 32.99 2.50 7.22
N PRO A 602 32.26 3.63 7.32
CA PRO A 602 32.51 4.78 6.48
C PRO A 602 33.93 5.29 6.69
N ARG A 603 34.71 5.40 5.60
CA ARG A 603 36.06 5.99 5.61
C ARG A 603 35.99 7.49 5.93
N GLY A 604 35.86 7.83 7.21
CA GLY A 604 35.73 9.23 7.63
C GLY A 604 35.25 9.44 9.07
N SER A 605 35.92 8.85 10.07
CA SER A 605 35.80 9.27 11.48
C SER A 605 36.83 8.65 12.45
N VAL A 606 37.31 7.43 12.19
CA VAL A 606 38.10 6.66 13.20
C VAL A 606 39.61 6.94 13.17
N GLN A 607 40.20 7.19 12.00
CA GLN A 607 41.66 7.40 11.88
C GLN A 607 42.17 8.64 12.62
N SER A 608 41.34 9.67 12.78
CA SER A 608 41.67 10.88 13.54
C SER A 608 41.82 10.67 15.05
N LEU A 609 41.20 9.62 15.62
CA LEU A 609 41.30 9.34 17.06
C LEU A 609 42.54 8.51 17.42
N GLN A 610 42.94 7.56 16.57
CA GLN A 610 44.17 6.78 16.81
C GLN A 610 45.45 7.62 16.70
N GLN A 611 45.48 8.62 15.82
CA GLN A 611 46.62 9.55 15.74
C GLN A 611 46.76 10.47 16.97
N LEU A 612 45.67 10.75 17.69
CA LEU A 612 45.68 11.58 18.90
C LEU A 612 46.20 10.85 20.16
N TRP A 613 46.26 9.52 20.17
CA TRP A 613 46.81 8.74 21.29
C TRP A 613 48.29 8.34 21.11
N GLY A 614 48.87 8.56 19.92
CA GLY A 614 50.23 8.14 19.59
C GLY A 614 51.35 9.09 19.98
N GLN A 615 51.05 10.30 20.48
CA GLN A 615 52.07 11.30 20.84
C GLN A 615 51.93 11.73 22.30
N GLY A 616 52.86 11.26 23.14
CA GLY A 616 52.89 11.57 24.57
C GLY A 616 53.33 13.00 24.86
N GLN A 617 52.38 13.94 24.90
CA GLN A 617 52.57 15.26 25.51
C GLN A 617 51.82 15.38 26.84
N GLN A 618 52.48 15.98 27.82
CA GLN A 618 51.89 16.28 29.12
C GLN A 618 50.83 17.38 28.98
N ILE A 619 49.63 17.13 29.50
CA ILE A 619 48.56 18.14 29.57
C ILE A 619 48.82 19.06 30.78
N PRO A 620 48.87 20.39 30.64
CA PRO A 620 49.02 21.31 31.77
C PRO A 620 47.83 21.23 32.74
N GLN A 621 48.11 21.45 34.03
CA GLN A 621 47.05 21.53 35.06
C GLN A 621 46.17 22.76 34.83
N GLY A 622 44.97 22.57 34.26
CA GLY A 622 44.08 23.70 33.97
C GLY A 622 42.82 23.41 33.13
N ALA A 623 42.28 22.20 33.13
CA ALA A 623 41.01 21.91 32.45
C ALA A 623 40.17 20.88 33.23
N GLN A 624 38.97 21.26 33.67
CA GLN A 624 38.01 20.32 34.25
C GLN A 624 37.19 19.66 33.13
N VAL A 625 37.24 18.32 33.06
CA VAL A 625 36.37 17.49 32.21
C VAL A 625 35.79 16.36 33.09
N PRO A 626 34.49 16.01 32.99
CA PRO A 626 33.88 15.07 33.93
C PRO A 626 34.28 13.61 33.62
N GLN A 627 35.12 13.00 34.45
CA GLN A 627 35.66 11.65 34.23
C GLN A 627 34.72 10.47 34.58
N VAL A 628 33.47 10.75 34.98
CA VAL A 628 32.59 9.74 35.63
C VAL A 628 31.83 8.83 34.65
N SER A 629 31.55 9.29 33.42
CA SER A 629 30.74 8.51 32.45
C SER A 629 31.49 7.36 31.77
N LEU A 630 32.81 7.48 31.59
CA LEU A 630 33.61 6.51 30.84
C LEU A 630 33.76 5.17 31.58
N LEU A 631 34.01 5.19 32.89
CA LEU A 631 34.15 3.96 33.68
C LEU A 631 32.86 3.13 33.75
N GLN A 632 31.69 3.76 33.77
CA GLN A 632 30.40 3.05 33.73
C GLN A 632 30.18 2.33 32.39
N SER A 633 30.54 2.94 31.27
CA SER A 633 30.42 2.31 29.94
C SER A 633 31.31 1.07 29.76
N VAL A 634 32.52 1.07 30.33
CA VAL A 634 33.44 -0.08 30.26
C VAL A 634 32.96 -1.25 31.11
N ALA A 635 32.43 -0.99 32.32
CA ALA A 635 31.84 -2.03 33.17
C ALA A 635 30.61 -2.67 32.53
N GLN A 636 29.73 -1.86 31.92
CA GLN A 636 28.56 -2.36 31.18
C GLN A 636 28.97 -3.17 29.93
N ALA A 637 30.01 -2.76 29.20
CA ALA A 637 30.53 -3.52 28.07
C ALA A 637 31.12 -4.88 28.49
N GLN A 638 31.82 -4.96 29.63
CA GLN A 638 32.29 -6.24 30.17
C GLN A 638 31.15 -7.15 30.63
N GLN A 639 30.11 -6.61 31.27
CA GLN A 639 28.92 -7.39 31.62
C GLN A 639 28.18 -7.92 30.39
N LEU A 640 28.02 -7.12 29.33
CA LEU A 640 27.44 -7.55 28.06
C LEU A 640 28.25 -8.66 27.39
N LEU A 641 29.59 -8.58 27.41
CA LEU A 641 30.46 -9.61 26.86
C LEU A 641 30.36 -10.94 27.65
N GLN A 642 30.27 -10.87 28.98
CA GLN A 642 30.05 -12.04 29.83
C GLN A 642 28.64 -12.65 29.60
N LEU A 643 27.61 -11.83 29.43
CA LEU A 643 26.26 -12.28 29.07
C LEU A 643 26.21 -12.95 27.70
N GLN A 644 26.97 -12.43 26.73
CA GLN A 644 27.08 -13.01 25.39
C GLN A 644 27.83 -14.36 25.40
N GLN A 645 28.90 -14.49 26.20
CA GLN A 645 29.58 -15.77 26.43
C GLN A 645 28.70 -16.79 27.17
N ALA A 646 27.91 -16.34 28.15
CA ALA A 646 26.92 -17.19 28.83
C ALA A 646 25.81 -17.66 27.87
N LEU A 647 25.35 -16.80 26.95
CA LEU A 647 24.40 -17.19 25.90
C LEU A 647 25.00 -18.21 24.92
N GLN A 648 26.27 -18.07 24.55
CA GLN A 648 26.95 -19.05 23.69
C GLN A 648 27.09 -20.42 24.37
N LEU A 649 27.37 -20.44 25.68
CA LEU A 649 27.38 -21.68 26.48
C LEU A 649 25.99 -22.32 26.60
N LEU A 650 24.92 -21.51 26.71
CA LEU A 650 23.54 -22.00 26.69
C LEU A 650 23.10 -22.54 25.31
N GLN A 651 23.53 -21.90 24.21
CA GLN A 651 23.24 -22.37 22.86
C GLN A 651 24.02 -23.64 22.49
N GLY A 652 25.18 -23.88 23.11
CA GLY A 652 25.93 -25.13 22.99
C GLY A 652 25.34 -26.33 23.74
N ALA A 653 24.30 -26.13 24.57
CA ALA A 653 23.70 -27.18 25.40
C ALA A 653 22.48 -27.89 24.77
N GLN A 654 22.10 -27.55 23.53
CA GLN A 654 21.06 -28.28 22.81
C GLN A 654 21.62 -29.48 22.05
N ILE A 655 21.85 -30.60 22.77
CA ILE A 655 21.71 -32.00 22.33
C ILE A 655 21.88 -32.87 23.59
N LEU A 656 20.78 -33.43 24.09
CA LEU A 656 20.65 -34.73 24.80
C LEU A 656 19.22 -34.83 25.37
N PRO A 657 18.50 -35.96 25.21
CA PRO A 657 17.17 -36.13 25.78
C PRO A 657 17.26 -36.60 27.24
N VAL A 658 16.45 -36.02 28.13
CA VAL A 658 16.30 -36.51 29.51
C VAL A 658 14.83 -36.77 29.80
N GLN A 659 14.58 -37.92 30.45
CA GLN A 659 13.26 -38.41 30.85
C GLN A 659 12.74 -37.64 32.08
N GLN A 660 11.62 -38.10 32.64
CA GLN A 660 10.87 -37.41 33.70
C GLN A 660 11.64 -37.20 35.02
N GLU A 661 11.07 -36.31 35.84
CA GLU A 661 11.40 -35.99 37.25
C GLU A 661 12.49 -34.93 37.54
N SER A 662 12.05 -33.68 37.78
CA SER A 662 12.48 -32.80 38.90
C SER A 662 11.99 -31.34 38.78
N GLN A 663 10.66 -31.12 38.70
CA GLN A 663 10.07 -29.79 38.47
C GLN A 663 10.27 -28.73 39.59
N ALA A 664 10.88 -29.07 40.74
CA ALA A 664 11.06 -28.12 41.84
C ALA A 664 12.20 -27.11 41.63
N ALA A 665 13.33 -27.53 41.04
CA ALA A 665 14.53 -26.68 40.95
C ALA A 665 14.45 -25.63 39.83
N GLN A 666 13.87 -26.00 38.67
CA GLN A 666 13.76 -25.10 37.51
C GLN A 666 12.80 -23.92 37.77
N VAL A 667 11.72 -24.14 38.54
CA VAL A 667 10.79 -23.07 38.93
C VAL A 667 11.47 -22.02 39.83
N GLN A 668 12.38 -22.47 40.70
CA GLN A 668 13.11 -21.57 41.61
C GLN A 668 14.14 -20.70 40.87
N GLN A 669 14.82 -21.25 39.85
CA GLN A 669 15.67 -20.47 38.95
C GLN A 669 14.87 -19.47 38.10
N LEU A 670 13.69 -19.86 37.61
CA LEU A 670 12.84 -18.97 36.81
C LEU A 670 12.34 -17.76 37.63
N LEU A 671 11.98 -17.98 38.91
CA LEU A 671 11.59 -16.91 39.83
C LEU A 671 12.73 -15.93 40.13
N GLN A 672 13.96 -16.41 40.29
CA GLN A 672 15.13 -15.55 40.47
C GLN A 672 15.42 -14.71 39.22
N LEU A 673 15.25 -15.28 38.02
CA LEU A 673 15.37 -14.54 36.76
C LEU A 673 14.31 -13.43 36.64
N LEU A 674 13.07 -13.72 37.05
CA LEU A 674 11.96 -12.76 37.04
C LEU A 674 12.16 -11.61 38.04
N GLN A 675 12.67 -11.90 39.24
CA GLN A 675 13.04 -10.85 40.21
C GLN A 675 14.19 -9.97 39.70
N ALA A 676 15.18 -10.54 39.03
CA ALA A 676 16.28 -9.78 38.42
C ALA A 676 15.79 -8.84 37.29
N LEU A 677 14.83 -9.29 36.48
CA LEU A 677 14.22 -8.46 35.44
C LEU A 677 13.35 -7.32 36.01
N GLN A 678 12.62 -7.56 37.11
CA GLN A 678 11.81 -6.53 37.77
C GLN A 678 12.65 -5.42 38.41
N LEU A 679 13.87 -5.74 38.87
CA LEU A 679 14.81 -4.73 39.41
C LEU A 679 15.47 -3.83 38.35
N LEU A 680 15.38 -4.18 37.06
CA LEU A 680 15.92 -3.40 35.95
C LEU A 680 14.91 -2.42 35.31
N GLN A 681 13.63 -2.49 35.66
CA GLN A 681 12.58 -1.60 35.15
C GLN A 681 11.87 -0.86 36.30
N GLY A 682 12.51 0.20 36.84
CA GLY A 682 12.00 0.85 38.05
C GLY A 682 12.48 2.29 38.29
N THR A 683 12.09 3.24 37.45
CA THR A 683 11.92 4.70 37.73
C THR A 683 11.38 5.36 36.44
N GLN A 684 10.25 6.07 36.39
CA GLN A 684 9.62 6.93 37.39
C GLN A 684 8.06 6.95 37.38
N ILE A 685 7.49 7.12 38.58
CA ILE A 685 6.27 7.87 38.96
C ILE A 685 4.88 7.43 38.45
N VAL A 686 4.06 6.96 39.40
CA VAL A 686 2.59 7.02 39.43
C VAL A 686 2.15 7.49 40.83
N PRO A 687 1.19 8.43 41.00
CA PRO A 687 0.52 8.66 42.28
C PRO A 687 -0.65 7.69 42.50
N MET A 688 -0.73 7.06 43.68
CA MET A 688 -1.85 6.19 44.08
C MET A 688 -3.16 6.94 44.33
N GLN A 689 -4.29 6.24 44.14
CA GLN A 689 -5.34 6.18 45.16
C GLN A 689 -5.89 4.75 45.32
N GLN A 690 -6.65 4.51 46.39
CA GLN A 690 -6.64 3.24 47.14
C GLN A 690 -7.89 2.36 47.00
N ALA A 691 -7.65 1.05 47.23
CA ALA A 691 -8.48 0.09 47.97
C ALA A 691 -9.96 -0.17 47.57
N ASN A 692 -10.27 -1.45 47.36
CA ASN A 692 -10.92 -2.20 48.45
C ASN A 692 -10.60 -3.70 48.45
N GLN A 693 -10.84 -4.34 49.60
CA GLN A 693 -10.36 -5.67 49.98
C GLN A 693 -11.31 -6.82 49.56
N GLY A 694 -10.81 -8.06 49.54
CA GLY A 694 -11.67 -9.25 49.50
C GLY A 694 -10.96 -10.55 49.10
N ALA A 695 -10.18 -11.16 49.99
CA ALA A 695 -9.60 -12.48 49.77
C ALA A 695 -10.58 -13.60 50.21
N LEU A 696 -10.66 -14.70 49.45
CA LEU A 696 -11.11 -16.00 49.97
C LEU A 696 -10.61 -17.17 49.11
N VAL A 697 -10.04 -18.16 49.79
CA VAL A 697 -9.58 -19.45 49.26
C VAL A 697 -10.53 -20.53 49.74
N GLN A 698 -10.96 -21.44 48.86
CA GLN A 698 -11.38 -22.83 49.14
C GLN A 698 -11.63 -23.54 47.79
N GLN A 699 -10.91 -24.62 47.45
CA GLN A 699 -11.11 -26.03 47.83
C GLN A 699 -12.16 -26.81 47.01
N THR A 700 -11.63 -27.65 46.11
CA THR A 700 -11.95 -29.08 45.90
C THR A 700 -13.35 -29.57 45.47
N THR A 701 -13.29 -30.44 44.44
CA THR A 701 -14.01 -31.73 44.21
C THR A 701 -15.31 -31.84 43.40
N GLN A 702 -15.27 -32.85 42.51
CA GLN A 702 -16.33 -33.72 41.94
C GLN A 702 -17.23 -33.20 40.81
N GLY A 703 -17.46 -34.10 39.81
CA GLY A 703 -18.49 -33.92 38.77
C GLY A 703 -18.21 -34.56 37.39
N ALA A 704 -18.01 -35.88 37.30
CA ALA A 704 -18.26 -36.63 36.05
C ALA A 704 -19.75 -37.08 36.04
N PRO A 705 -20.46 -37.26 34.90
CA PRO A 705 -20.18 -38.28 33.87
C PRO A 705 -20.37 -37.83 32.38
N VAL A 706 -19.72 -38.43 31.36
CA VAL A 706 -20.16 -39.55 30.47
C VAL A 706 -21.53 -39.28 29.79
N GLN A 707 -21.78 -39.33 28.46
CA GLN A 707 -21.34 -40.28 27.42
C GLN A 707 -21.74 -39.80 25.99
N GLN A 708 -20.99 -40.17 24.93
CA GLN A 708 -21.44 -40.93 23.72
C GLN A 708 -20.43 -40.82 22.55
N ALA A 709 -20.48 -41.76 21.59
CA ALA A 709 -19.39 -42.07 20.67
C ALA A 709 -19.86 -42.39 19.24
N THR A 710 -18.98 -42.26 18.22
CA THR A 710 -19.01 -43.15 17.03
C THR A 710 -17.67 -43.24 16.27
N GLN A 711 -17.02 -44.42 16.40
CA GLN A 711 -16.26 -45.25 15.44
C GLN A 711 -15.41 -44.73 14.25
N GLY A 712 -14.21 -45.34 14.10
CA GLY A 712 -13.55 -45.71 12.82
C GLY A 712 -12.14 -45.10 12.59
N ALA A 713 -11.09 -45.80 12.12
CA ALA A 713 -10.81 -47.24 11.92
C ALA A 713 -9.27 -47.49 11.85
N HIS A 714 -8.83 -48.76 11.72
CA HIS A 714 -7.45 -49.27 11.94
C HIS A 714 -6.35 -48.98 10.88
N ALA A 715 -5.07 -49.02 11.33
CA ALA A 715 -3.95 -49.78 10.69
C ALA A 715 -2.80 -50.05 11.71
N GLN A 716 -1.89 -51.02 11.47
CA GLN A 716 -0.91 -51.57 12.43
C GLN A 716 0.53 -51.80 11.86
N GLN A 717 1.51 -52.04 12.77
CA GLN A 717 2.83 -52.73 12.59
C GLN A 717 3.95 -51.97 11.82
N ALA A 718 5.28 -52.18 12.00
CA ALA A 718 6.14 -53.03 12.87
C ALA A 718 7.58 -52.39 12.96
N THR A 719 8.31 -52.25 14.09
CA THR A 719 9.14 -53.15 14.97
C THR A 719 10.67 -53.28 14.65
N GLN A 720 11.51 -53.11 15.71
CA GLN A 720 12.89 -53.64 16.00
C GLN A 720 14.21 -52.86 15.69
N GLY A 721 15.15 -52.86 16.67
CA GLY A 721 16.62 -52.69 16.48
C GLY A 721 17.39 -51.88 17.57
N ALA A 722 18.36 -52.51 18.29
CA ALA A 722 19.29 -51.90 19.29
C ALA A 722 20.76 -52.34 18.98
N PRO A 723 21.87 -52.04 19.72
CA PRO A 723 22.08 -51.33 21.02
C PRO A 723 23.27 -50.32 21.07
N VAL A 724 23.72 -49.88 22.28
CA VAL A 724 24.81 -48.91 22.55
C VAL A 724 25.79 -49.40 23.65
N GLN A 725 27.07 -48.99 23.63
CA GLN A 725 28.10 -49.22 24.67
C GLN A 725 28.48 -47.93 25.44
N GLN A 726 29.02 -48.06 26.66
CA GLN A 726 29.43 -46.97 27.58
C GLN A 726 30.96 -46.94 27.80
N GLU A 727 31.55 -45.77 28.10
CA GLU A 727 32.55 -45.50 29.19
C GLU A 727 33.04 -44.00 29.21
N PRO A 728 33.87 -43.48 30.16
CA PRO A 728 33.36 -42.68 31.30
C PRO A 728 33.95 -41.25 31.47
N GLN A 729 33.41 -40.45 32.41
CA GLN A 729 33.83 -39.06 32.70
C GLN A 729 34.60 -38.91 34.03
N ALA A 730 35.80 -38.32 34.00
CA ALA A 730 36.57 -38.02 35.22
C ALA A 730 37.57 -36.84 35.09
N VAL A 731 37.11 -35.64 34.67
CA VAL A 731 37.97 -34.42 34.61
C VAL A 731 37.31 -33.14 35.18
N GLN A 732 35.98 -33.05 35.24
CA GLN A 732 35.28 -31.77 35.50
C GLN A 732 35.23 -31.29 36.96
N ALA A 733 35.66 -32.09 37.94
CA ALA A 733 35.50 -31.75 39.37
C ALA A 733 36.46 -30.67 39.91
N GLN A 734 37.62 -30.43 39.27
CA GLN A 734 38.62 -29.49 39.81
C GLN A 734 38.37 -28.01 39.46
N GLN A 735 37.70 -27.70 38.35
CA GLN A 735 37.48 -26.32 37.91
C GLN A 735 36.37 -25.60 38.71
N LEU A 736 35.39 -26.35 39.24
CA LEU A 736 34.26 -25.76 39.98
C LEU A 736 34.68 -25.14 41.32
N THR A 737 35.67 -25.73 42.00
CA THR A 737 36.12 -25.32 43.33
C THR A 737 36.88 -23.99 43.33
N GLN A 738 37.63 -23.69 42.26
CA GLN A 738 38.33 -22.40 42.11
C GLN A 738 37.35 -21.24 41.88
N LEU A 739 36.23 -21.47 41.18
CA LEU A 739 35.23 -20.45 40.90
C LEU A 739 34.51 -19.97 42.19
N LEU A 740 34.24 -20.89 43.11
CA LEU A 740 33.56 -20.61 44.39
C LEU A 740 34.43 -19.79 45.35
N GLN A 741 35.75 -20.00 45.38
CA GLN A 741 36.66 -19.21 46.22
C GLN A 741 36.77 -17.74 45.75
N GLY A 742 36.67 -17.47 44.45
CA GLY A 742 36.68 -16.10 43.92
C GLY A 742 35.46 -15.27 44.32
N LEU A 743 34.28 -15.88 44.41
CA LEU A 743 33.03 -15.19 44.72
C LEU A 743 32.90 -14.78 46.20
N GLN A 744 33.47 -15.54 47.13
CA GLN A 744 33.41 -15.19 48.56
C GLN A 744 34.27 -13.97 48.93
N LEU A 745 35.37 -13.71 48.20
CA LEU A 745 36.24 -12.56 48.44
C LEU A 745 35.60 -11.21 48.05
N LEU A 746 34.70 -11.20 47.06
CA LEU A 746 34.00 -9.99 46.61
C LEU A 746 32.91 -9.50 47.58
N GLN A 747 32.38 -10.36 48.46
CA GLN A 747 31.30 -9.98 49.38
C GLN A 747 31.77 -9.27 50.66
N GLN A 748 33.07 -9.27 50.99
CA GLN A 748 33.58 -8.67 52.23
C GLN A 748 34.05 -7.19 52.08
N GLY A 749 33.92 -6.60 50.90
CA GLY A 749 34.51 -5.29 50.57
C GLY A 749 33.71 -4.03 50.90
N ALA A 750 32.47 -4.13 51.42
CA ALA A 750 31.58 -2.98 51.59
C ALA A 750 31.12 -2.78 53.05
N GLN A 751 31.88 -2.00 53.82
CA GLN A 751 31.43 -1.47 55.12
C GLN A 751 30.83 -0.06 54.99
N ILE A 752 29.84 0.20 55.84
CA ILE A 752 29.01 1.42 55.89
C ILE A 752 29.63 2.45 56.86
N VAL A 753 29.58 3.74 56.52
CA VAL A 753 29.83 4.85 57.45
C VAL A 753 28.54 5.71 57.57
N PRO A 754 27.98 5.92 58.78
CA PRO A 754 26.70 6.62 58.99
C PRO A 754 26.86 8.08 59.49
N VAL A 755 25.74 8.69 59.97
CA VAL A 755 25.58 9.98 60.71
C VAL A 755 25.19 11.19 59.80
N GLN A 756 24.19 12.06 60.07
CA GLN A 756 23.32 12.35 61.26
C GLN A 756 21.89 12.86 60.90
N GLN A 757 21.00 12.96 61.91
CA GLN A 757 19.62 13.50 61.83
C GLN A 757 19.48 14.92 62.42
N VAL A 758 18.47 15.70 61.97
CA VAL A 758 17.73 16.74 62.74
C VAL A 758 16.31 16.96 62.12
N PRO A 759 15.30 17.58 62.79
CA PRO A 759 14.04 16.86 63.04
C PRO A 759 12.73 17.57 62.59
N GLN A 760 11.59 16.91 62.85
CA GLN A 760 10.22 17.39 62.61
C GLN A 760 9.74 18.44 63.64
N GLY A 761 8.74 19.26 63.26
CA GLY A 761 7.85 19.89 64.23
C GLY A 761 6.96 21.04 63.70
N ALA A 762 5.64 20.79 63.61
CA ALA A 762 4.51 21.67 63.99
C ALA A 762 3.24 21.42 63.14
N GLN A 763 2.12 21.13 63.80
CA GLN A 763 0.76 21.16 63.25
C GLN A 763 0.07 22.49 63.61
N VAL A 764 -1.01 22.86 62.89
CA VAL A 764 -2.36 23.18 63.44
C VAL A 764 -3.31 23.60 62.30
N GLN A 765 -4.61 23.28 62.45
CA GLN A 765 -5.70 23.55 61.49
C GLN A 765 -6.49 24.86 61.82
N PRO A 766 -7.80 25.05 61.50
CA PRO A 766 -8.23 25.95 60.42
C PRO A 766 -9.24 27.05 60.87
N LYS A 767 -9.70 27.93 59.95
CA LYS A 767 -11.03 28.61 60.04
C LYS A 767 -11.48 29.26 58.72
N ALA A 768 -12.72 29.74 58.68
CA ALA A 768 -13.56 29.85 57.48
C ALA A 768 -14.15 31.26 57.17
N GLU A 769 -14.77 31.36 55.97
CA GLU A 769 -15.90 32.22 55.53
C GLU A 769 -15.86 33.77 55.64
N SER A 770 -15.94 34.44 54.46
CA SER A 770 -16.62 35.73 54.12
C SER A 770 -16.11 36.29 52.76
N THR A 771 -16.80 37.06 51.90
CA THR A 771 -18.24 37.36 51.64
C THR A 771 -18.43 37.79 50.16
N VAL A 772 -19.68 38.01 49.68
CA VAL A 772 -20.11 38.21 48.27
C VAL A 772 -21.34 39.17 48.26
N PRO A 773 -21.82 39.89 47.18
CA PRO A 773 -21.31 40.46 45.90
C PRO A 773 -21.62 42.02 45.84
N PRO A 774 -22.26 42.69 44.83
CA PRO A 774 -22.36 42.57 43.33
C PRO A 774 -22.19 43.89 42.49
N GLN A 775 -22.14 43.76 41.14
CA GLN A 775 -23.03 44.41 40.12
C GLN A 775 -22.36 44.64 38.72
N ASP A 776 -22.84 43.90 37.68
CA ASP A 776 -23.65 44.36 36.53
C ASP A 776 -23.34 45.67 35.71
N PRO A 777 -23.88 45.88 34.47
CA PRO A 777 -23.94 44.95 33.32
C PRO A 777 -23.87 45.64 31.90
N GLN A 778 -23.92 44.81 30.84
CA GLN A 778 -24.65 45.00 29.55
C GLN A 778 -24.40 46.16 28.51
N ASN A 779 -24.13 45.70 27.27
CA ASN A 779 -24.80 46.00 25.98
C ASN A 779 -24.61 47.27 25.11
N ASN A 780 -24.85 47.01 23.80
CA ASN A 780 -25.30 47.90 22.71
C ASN A 780 -24.27 48.89 22.11
N HIS A 781 -24.29 49.26 20.82
CA HIS A 781 -25.04 48.88 19.59
C HIS A 781 -24.16 49.36 18.39
N GLN A 782 -24.38 49.09 17.10
CA GLN A 782 -25.50 48.49 16.35
C GLN A 782 -24.96 47.80 15.08
#